data_AF-A0A1G3LDQ4-F1
#
_entry.id   AF-A0A1G3LDQ4-F1
#
_cell.length_a   1.000
_cell.length_b   1.000
_cell.length_c   1.000
_cell.angle_alpha   90.00
_cell.angle_beta   90.00
_cell.angle_gamma   90.00
#
_symmetry.space_group_name_H-M   'P 1'
#
loop_
_entity.id
_entity.type
_entity.pdbx_description
1 polymer ?
#
loop_
_entity_poly.entity_id
_entity_poly.type
_entity_poly.pdbx_seq_one_letter_code
_entity_poly.pdbx_strand_id
1 'polypeptide(L)'
;MSFTISYPFKLIIKNKDEAKALLDTHQYMNEGVKYYLEKLLMFRQEKIFIGEDETGKRIYIEETEYKKQIEEFYLIKKTELGRNLTLTLDEFKTLMRELYICLVSSSMENKKGFPNAQQASLNIFSPLFDAESKGYILKEENNNISLIHKDYGKILLKRLRDNNLIPIFTKFTDIKKITAKLSPTALDRMIFAQAIEKLLSYESWCKLMIKERFDKEVKIKELENKCENKQERDKIFEILEKYEEERQKTFEQDSGFAKKGKFYITGRMLKGFDEIKEKWLKEKDRSEQNLINILNKYQTDNSKLVGDRNLFEFIIKLENQCLWNGDIDYLKIKRDINKNQIWLDRPEMPRFTMPDFKKHPLWYRYEDPSNSNFRNYKIEVVKDENYITIPLITERNNEYFEENYTFNLAKLKKLSENITFIPKSKNKEFEFIDSNDEEEDKKDQKKSKQYIKYCDTAKNTSYGKSGGIRLYFNRNELENYKDGKKMDSYTVFTLSIRDYKSLFAKEKLQPQIFNTVDNKITSLKIQKKFGNEEQTNFLSYFTQNQITKKDWMDEKTFQNVKELNEGIRVLSVDLGQRFFAAVSCFEIMSEIDNNKLFFNLNDQNHKIIRINDKNYYAKHIYSKTIKLSGEDDDLYKERKINKNYKLSYQERKNKIGIFTRQINKLNQLLKIIRNDEIDKEKFKELIETTKRYVKNTYNDGIIDWNNVDNKILSYENKEDVINLHKELDKKLEIDFKEFIRECRKPIFRSGGLSMQRIDFLEKLNKLKRKWVARTQKSAESIVLTPKFGYKLKEHINELKDNRVKQGVNYILMTALGYIKDNEIKNDSKKKQKEDWVKKNRACQIILMEKLTEYTFAEDRPREENSKLRMWSHRQIFNFLQQKASLWGILVGDVFAPYTSKCLSDNNAPGIRCHQVTKKDLIDNSWFLKIVVKDDAFCDLIEINKENVKNKSIKINDILPLRGGELFASIKDGKLHIVQADINASRNIAKRFLSQINPFRVVLKKDKDETFHLKNEPNYLKNYYSILNFVPTNEELTFFKVEENKDIKPTKRIKMDKHEKESTDEGDDYSKNQIALFRDDSGIFFDKSLWVDGKIFWSVVKNKMTKLLRERNNKKNGSK
;
A
#
# COMPACT_ATOMS: atom_id res chain seq x y z
N MET A 1 -6.70 -7.10 -23.93
CA MET A 1 -6.67 -6.01 -22.92
C MET A 1 -5.77 -4.88 -23.43
N SER A 2 -6.22 -3.63 -23.46
CA SER A 2 -5.36 -2.48 -23.79
C SER A 2 -4.65 -1.97 -22.53
N PHE A 3 -3.32 -2.08 -22.51
CA PHE A 3 -2.51 -1.52 -21.42
C PHE A 3 -2.16 -0.07 -21.75
N THR A 4 -2.25 0.81 -20.77
CA THR A 4 -1.87 2.22 -20.92
C THR A 4 -0.67 2.53 -20.03
N ILE A 5 0.42 3.01 -20.63
CA ILE A 5 1.56 3.54 -19.90
C ILE A 5 1.64 5.04 -20.15
N SER A 6 1.90 5.80 -19.10
CA SER A 6 2.10 7.24 -19.14
C SER A 6 3.59 7.58 -19.10
N TYR A 7 4.07 8.31 -20.10
CA TYR A 7 5.45 8.79 -20.14
C TYR A 7 5.53 10.31 -20.02
N PRO A 8 6.21 10.83 -18.98
CA PRO A 8 6.32 12.27 -18.76
C PRO A 8 7.41 12.90 -19.66
N PHE A 9 7.04 13.90 -20.46
CA PHE A 9 7.97 14.72 -21.24
C PHE A 9 7.98 16.16 -20.76
N LYS A 10 9.16 16.74 -20.49
CA LYS A 10 9.28 18.16 -20.10
C LYS A 10 9.28 19.04 -21.36
N LEU A 11 8.38 20.02 -21.42
CA LEU A 11 8.43 21.07 -22.45
C LEU A 11 9.57 22.05 -22.19
N ILE A 12 10.34 22.38 -23.23
CA ILE A 12 11.31 23.48 -23.19
C ILE A 12 10.56 24.78 -23.51
N ILE A 13 10.49 25.68 -22.53
CA ILE A 13 9.82 26.97 -22.67
C ILE A 13 10.88 28.03 -22.98
N LYS A 14 10.73 28.69 -24.12
CA LYS A 14 11.72 29.62 -24.69
C LYS A 14 11.50 31.06 -24.22
N ASN A 15 10.25 31.50 -24.10
CA ASN A 15 9.90 32.89 -23.79
C ASN A 15 8.78 32.98 -22.73
N LYS A 16 8.49 34.20 -22.29
CA LYS A 16 7.45 34.46 -21.28
C LYS A 16 6.04 34.21 -21.83
N ASP A 17 5.82 34.41 -23.13
CA ASP A 17 4.52 34.28 -23.76
C ASP A 17 4.06 32.82 -23.80
N GLU A 18 4.96 31.89 -24.12
CA GLU A 18 4.73 30.45 -24.03
C GLU A 18 4.35 30.02 -22.60
N ALA A 19 5.07 30.54 -21.58
CA ALA A 19 4.76 30.26 -20.19
C ALA A 19 3.39 30.79 -19.78
N LYS A 20 3.06 32.01 -20.24
CA LYS A 20 1.75 32.65 -20.00
C LYS A 20 0.63 31.85 -20.67
N ALA A 21 0.77 31.50 -21.95
CA ALA A 21 -0.22 30.71 -22.69
C ALA A 21 -0.55 29.37 -21.99
N LEU A 22 0.48 28.68 -21.49
CA LEU A 22 0.29 27.45 -20.72
C LEU A 22 -0.52 27.69 -19.42
N LEU A 23 -0.20 28.76 -18.69
CA LEU A 23 -0.88 29.11 -17.44
C LEU A 23 -2.32 29.58 -17.68
N ASP A 24 -2.54 30.46 -18.66
CA ASP A 24 -3.86 30.96 -19.06
C ASP A 24 -4.76 29.79 -19.46
N THR A 25 -4.26 28.86 -20.28
CA THR A 25 -4.99 27.63 -20.65
C THR A 25 -5.40 26.81 -19.42
N HIS A 26 -4.50 26.69 -18.45
CA HIS A 26 -4.74 25.94 -17.22
C HIS A 26 -5.77 26.60 -16.31
N GLN A 27 -5.68 27.93 -16.15
CA GLN A 27 -6.64 28.75 -15.42
C GLN A 27 -8.02 28.68 -16.06
N TYR A 28 -8.11 28.98 -17.35
CA TYR A 28 -9.34 28.97 -18.14
C TYR A 28 -10.08 27.64 -18.00
N MET A 29 -9.37 26.51 -18.12
CA MET A 29 -9.98 25.19 -17.99
C MET A 29 -10.52 24.93 -16.58
N ASN A 30 -9.77 25.26 -15.53
CA ASN A 30 -10.23 25.04 -14.15
C ASN A 30 -11.43 25.93 -13.80
N GLU A 31 -11.46 27.18 -14.29
CA GLU A 31 -12.62 28.08 -14.17
C GLU A 31 -13.84 27.51 -14.89
N GLY A 32 -13.66 27.00 -16.11
CA GLY A 32 -14.74 26.36 -16.85
C GLY A 32 -15.29 25.12 -16.13
N VAL A 33 -14.42 24.27 -15.57
CA VAL A 33 -14.87 23.08 -14.84
C VAL A 33 -15.63 23.49 -13.59
N LYS A 34 -15.16 24.53 -12.88
CA LYS A 34 -15.86 25.11 -11.73
C LYS A 34 -17.25 25.62 -12.13
N TYR A 35 -17.36 26.37 -13.22
CA TYR A 35 -18.62 26.90 -13.74
C TYR A 35 -19.66 25.79 -13.97
N TYR A 36 -19.31 24.75 -14.72
CA TYR A 36 -20.23 23.63 -14.97
C TYR A 36 -20.56 22.85 -13.69
N LEU A 37 -19.61 22.68 -12.77
CA LEU A 37 -19.88 22.03 -11.49
C LEU A 37 -20.88 22.80 -10.63
N GLU A 38 -20.78 24.13 -10.55
CA GLU A 38 -21.73 24.95 -9.81
C GLU A 38 -23.16 24.78 -10.34
N LYS A 39 -23.34 24.78 -11.67
CA LYS A 39 -24.65 24.52 -12.29
C LYS A 39 -25.17 23.12 -12.02
N LEU A 40 -24.31 22.10 -12.13
CA LEU A 40 -24.72 20.72 -11.91
C LEU A 40 -25.00 20.41 -10.43
N LEU A 41 -24.28 21.04 -9.49
CA LEU A 41 -24.58 20.91 -8.06
C LEU A 41 -25.90 21.59 -7.67
N MET A 42 -26.23 22.71 -8.30
CA MET A 42 -27.55 23.31 -8.16
C MET A 42 -28.65 22.32 -8.58
N PHE A 43 -28.47 21.60 -9.70
CA PHE A 43 -29.43 20.57 -10.15
C PHE A 43 -29.48 19.35 -9.23
N ARG A 44 -28.43 19.08 -8.45
CA ARG A 44 -28.39 18.02 -7.45
C ARG A 44 -29.41 18.25 -6.34
N GLN A 45 -29.59 19.48 -5.87
CA GLN A 45 -30.62 19.85 -4.86
C GLN A 45 -30.52 19.06 -3.54
N GLU A 46 -29.31 18.75 -3.10
CA GLU A 46 -29.06 17.99 -1.86
C GLU A 46 -27.87 18.61 -1.12
N LYS A 47 -27.85 18.52 0.21
CA LYS A 47 -26.76 19.05 1.04
C LYS A 47 -25.39 18.50 0.62
N ILE A 48 -24.34 19.32 0.71
CA ILE A 48 -22.94 18.91 0.48
C ILE A 48 -22.03 19.34 1.62
N PHE A 49 -21.05 18.52 1.95
CA PHE A 49 -20.02 18.84 2.94
C PHE A 49 -18.80 19.48 2.26
N ILE A 50 -18.43 20.71 2.64
CA ILE A 50 -17.34 21.45 1.99
C ILE A 50 -16.05 21.54 2.82
N GLY A 51 -16.10 21.25 4.10
CA GLY A 51 -14.93 21.18 4.97
C GLY A 51 -15.24 21.52 6.44
N GLU A 52 -14.20 21.80 7.21
CA GLU A 52 -14.30 22.25 8.60
C GLU A 52 -13.67 23.64 8.74
N ASP A 53 -14.20 24.46 9.63
CA ASP A 53 -13.58 25.74 10.00
C ASP A 53 -12.38 25.57 10.95
N GLU A 54 -11.80 26.68 11.41
CA GLU A 54 -10.65 26.67 12.31
C GLU A 54 -10.97 26.02 13.68
N THR A 55 -12.22 26.16 14.13
CA THR A 55 -12.72 25.53 15.36
C THR A 55 -12.96 24.03 15.18
N GLY A 56 -13.02 23.54 13.94
CA GLY A 56 -13.34 22.15 13.59
C GLY A 56 -14.85 21.92 13.40
N LYS A 57 -15.65 22.98 13.38
CA LYS A 57 -17.08 22.90 13.06
C LYS A 57 -17.22 22.58 11.58
N ARG A 58 -18.06 21.59 11.29
CA ARG A 58 -18.34 21.16 9.92
C ARG A 58 -19.15 22.23 9.18
N ILE A 59 -18.74 22.48 7.95
CA ILE A 59 -19.37 23.44 7.05
C ILE A 59 -20.06 22.65 5.93
N TYR A 60 -21.34 22.91 5.78
CA TYR A 60 -22.20 22.35 4.75
C TYR A 60 -22.78 23.47 3.89
N ILE A 61 -23.03 23.17 2.62
CA ILE A 61 -24.03 23.91 1.85
C ILE A 61 -25.33 23.12 2.00
N GLU A 62 -26.31 23.72 2.65
CA GLU A 62 -27.55 23.05 3.00
C GLU A 62 -28.47 22.87 1.78
N GLU A 63 -29.38 21.91 1.87
CA GLU A 63 -30.38 21.65 0.83
C GLU A 63 -31.25 22.89 0.54
N THR A 64 -31.57 23.67 1.58
CA THR A 64 -32.35 24.91 1.47
C THR A 64 -31.66 25.96 0.59
N GLU A 65 -30.33 26.03 0.63
CA GLU A 65 -29.54 26.96 -0.20
C GLU A 65 -29.62 26.58 -1.68
N TYR A 66 -29.50 25.29 -2.01
CA TYR A 66 -29.68 24.84 -3.40
C TYR A 66 -31.12 24.97 -3.89
N LYS A 67 -32.11 24.77 -3.00
CA LYS A 67 -33.52 25.02 -3.31
C LYS A 67 -33.78 26.50 -3.63
N LYS A 68 -33.12 27.42 -2.94
CA LYS A 68 -33.18 28.85 -3.26
C LYS A 68 -32.50 29.16 -4.60
N GLN A 69 -31.31 28.60 -4.85
CA GLN A 69 -30.61 28.82 -6.12
C GLN A 69 -31.39 28.29 -7.33
N ILE A 70 -32.07 27.13 -7.21
CA ILE A 70 -32.89 26.61 -8.29
C ILE A 70 -34.19 27.42 -8.50
N GLU A 71 -34.73 28.02 -7.44
CA GLU A 71 -35.85 28.97 -7.52
C GLU A 71 -35.45 30.26 -8.24
N GLU A 72 -34.30 30.84 -7.88
CA GLU A 72 -33.74 31.99 -8.58
C GLU A 72 -33.50 31.67 -10.07
N PHE A 73 -32.98 30.47 -10.35
CA PHE A 73 -32.77 30.00 -11.72
C PHE A 73 -34.09 29.82 -12.50
N TYR A 74 -35.14 29.30 -11.84
CA TYR A 74 -36.48 29.22 -12.42
C TYR A 74 -37.03 30.61 -12.75
N LEU A 75 -36.88 31.58 -11.84
CA LEU A 75 -37.32 32.96 -12.07
C LEU A 75 -36.59 33.60 -13.26
N ILE A 76 -35.27 33.42 -13.37
CA ILE A 76 -34.50 33.87 -14.53
C ILE A 76 -35.07 33.24 -15.82
N LYS A 77 -35.30 31.93 -15.84
CA LYS A 77 -35.88 31.25 -17.01
C LYS A 77 -37.30 31.71 -17.32
N LYS A 78 -38.10 32.01 -16.30
CA LYS A 78 -39.46 32.55 -16.47
C LYS A 78 -39.42 33.95 -17.07
N THR A 79 -38.45 34.78 -16.69
CA THR A 79 -38.23 36.11 -17.29
C THR A 79 -37.73 35.99 -18.73
N GLU A 80 -36.80 35.09 -19.02
CA GLU A 80 -36.27 34.84 -20.38
C GLU A 80 -37.33 34.30 -21.35
N LEU A 81 -38.17 33.37 -20.89
CA LEU A 81 -39.10 32.62 -21.75
C LEU A 81 -40.54 33.15 -21.71
N GLY A 82 -40.90 33.93 -20.68
CA GLY A 82 -42.26 34.44 -20.50
C GLY A 82 -43.32 33.33 -20.47
N ARG A 83 -44.35 33.46 -21.33
CA ARG A 83 -45.44 32.47 -21.47
C ARG A 83 -44.98 31.12 -22.05
N ASN A 84 -43.75 31.03 -22.57
CA ASN A 84 -43.22 29.80 -23.17
C ASN A 84 -42.67 28.80 -22.14
N LEU A 85 -42.57 29.20 -20.86
CA LEU A 85 -42.25 28.30 -19.75
C LEU A 85 -43.55 27.79 -19.11
N THR A 86 -43.92 26.56 -19.45
CA THR A 86 -45.18 25.93 -19.02
C THR A 86 -45.08 25.18 -17.69
N LEU A 87 -43.87 24.97 -17.17
CA LEU A 87 -43.64 24.20 -15.95
C LEU A 87 -43.91 25.03 -14.69
N THR A 88 -44.54 24.39 -13.70
CA THR A 88 -44.53 24.86 -12.32
C THR A 88 -43.11 24.78 -11.73
N LEU A 89 -42.88 25.47 -10.63
CA LEU A 89 -41.59 25.44 -9.93
C LEU A 89 -41.20 24.02 -9.49
N ASP A 90 -42.14 23.22 -8.99
CA ASP A 90 -41.87 21.86 -8.51
C ASP A 90 -41.60 20.87 -9.66
N GLU A 91 -42.32 21.01 -10.78
CA GLU A 91 -42.02 20.25 -11.99
C GLU A 91 -40.66 20.62 -12.57
N PHE A 92 -40.29 21.91 -12.52
CA PHE A 92 -38.97 22.39 -12.93
C PHE A 92 -37.86 21.81 -12.05
N LYS A 93 -38.01 21.88 -10.71
CA LYS A 93 -37.09 21.25 -9.74
C LYS A 93 -36.92 19.76 -10.03
N THR A 94 -38.02 19.05 -10.25
CA THR A 94 -38.01 17.62 -10.58
C THR A 94 -37.27 17.35 -11.88
N LEU A 95 -37.56 18.11 -12.94
CA LEU A 95 -36.91 17.97 -14.25
C LEU A 95 -35.39 18.24 -14.18
N MET A 96 -34.96 19.24 -13.41
CA MET A 96 -33.54 19.52 -13.19
C MET A 96 -32.83 18.41 -12.41
N ARG A 97 -33.51 17.81 -11.41
CA ARG A 97 -32.98 16.66 -10.70
C ARG A 97 -32.86 15.43 -11.60
N GLU A 98 -33.85 15.17 -12.45
CA GLU A 98 -33.79 14.09 -13.45
C GLU A 98 -32.64 14.30 -14.43
N LEU A 99 -32.39 15.55 -14.86
CA LEU A 99 -31.23 15.89 -15.69
C LEU A 99 -29.91 15.61 -14.96
N TYR A 100 -29.80 15.98 -13.69
CA TYR A 100 -28.64 15.63 -12.87
C TYR A 100 -28.42 14.10 -12.82
N ILE A 101 -29.47 13.32 -12.56
CA ILE A 101 -29.39 11.85 -12.49
C ILE A 101 -28.97 11.25 -13.84
N CYS A 102 -29.50 11.75 -14.95
CA CYS A 102 -29.15 11.30 -16.29
C CYS A 102 -27.65 11.52 -16.60
N LEU A 103 -27.12 12.69 -16.22
CA LEU A 103 -25.71 13.05 -16.41
C LEU A 103 -24.78 12.31 -15.43
N VAL A 104 -25.24 12.11 -14.20
CA VAL A 104 -24.48 11.56 -13.08
C VAL A 104 -25.20 10.30 -12.58
N SER A 105 -25.20 9.25 -13.41
CA SER A 105 -25.92 7.99 -13.15
C SER A 105 -25.52 7.31 -11.84
N SER A 106 -24.30 7.58 -11.34
CA SER A 106 -23.82 7.09 -10.05
C SER A 106 -24.55 7.69 -8.84
N SER A 107 -25.50 8.61 -9.01
CA SER A 107 -26.38 9.14 -7.95
C SER A 107 -27.53 8.19 -7.58
N MET A 108 -27.97 7.27 -8.46
CA MET A 108 -29.06 6.32 -8.19
C MET A 108 -28.67 4.84 -8.34
N GLU A 109 -29.26 3.92 -7.56
CA GLU A 109 -28.88 2.48 -7.56
C GLU A 109 -29.04 1.82 -8.93
N ASN A 110 -30.13 2.12 -9.62
CA ASN A 110 -30.46 1.55 -10.92
C ASN A 110 -29.67 2.20 -12.10
N LYS A 111 -28.72 3.09 -11.79
CA LYS A 111 -27.84 3.81 -12.73
C LYS A 111 -28.58 4.37 -13.96
N LYS A 112 -29.76 4.96 -13.76
CA LYS A 112 -30.53 5.56 -14.86
C LYS A 112 -29.75 6.75 -15.46
N GLY A 113 -29.06 6.55 -16.58
CA GLY A 113 -28.30 7.61 -17.25
C GLY A 113 -27.05 7.11 -17.96
N PHE A 114 -26.14 8.01 -18.34
CA PHE A 114 -24.92 7.63 -19.06
C PHE A 114 -23.95 6.85 -18.15
N PRO A 115 -23.31 5.77 -18.66
CA PRO A 115 -22.41 4.94 -17.86
C PRO A 115 -21.04 5.59 -17.61
N ASN A 116 -20.65 6.60 -18.41
CA ASN A 116 -19.42 7.35 -18.20
C ASN A 116 -19.53 8.79 -18.73
N ALA A 117 -18.62 9.66 -18.25
CA ALA A 117 -18.61 11.08 -18.58
C ALA A 117 -18.34 11.39 -20.06
N GLN A 118 -17.56 10.54 -20.75
CA GLN A 118 -17.28 10.73 -22.17
C GLN A 118 -18.55 10.55 -23.01
N GLN A 119 -19.33 9.52 -22.73
CA GLN A 119 -20.63 9.30 -23.38
C GLN A 119 -21.64 10.39 -23.02
N ALA A 120 -21.68 10.83 -21.75
CA ALA A 120 -22.53 11.96 -21.36
C ALA A 120 -22.17 13.21 -22.18
N SER A 121 -20.89 13.61 -22.16
CA SER A 121 -20.42 14.78 -22.90
C SER A 121 -20.65 14.68 -24.41
N LEU A 122 -20.44 13.52 -25.03
CA LEU A 122 -20.63 13.37 -26.47
C LEU A 122 -22.10 13.39 -26.90
N ASN A 123 -22.97 12.73 -26.13
CA ASN A 123 -24.34 12.47 -26.57
C ASN A 123 -25.32 13.57 -26.15
N ILE A 124 -25.09 14.23 -25.00
CA ILE A 124 -26.08 15.17 -24.43
C ILE A 124 -25.58 16.61 -24.36
N PHE A 125 -24.27 16.88 -24.42
CA PHE A 125 -23.77 18.26 -24.29
C PHE A 125 -24.37 19.17 -25.35
N SER A 126 -24.14 18.91 -26.65
CA SER A 126 -24.66 19.78 -27.71
C SER A 126 -26.19 19.92 -27.67
N PRO A 127 -26.97 18.83 -27.49
CA PRO A 127 -28.42 18.93 -27.31
C PRO A 127 -28.90 19.81 -26.15
N LEU A 128 -28.10 20.02 -25.10
CA LEU A 128 -28.46 20.90 -23.98
C LEU A 128 -28.29 22.39 -24.30
N PHE A 129 -27.57 22.74 -25.36
CA PHE A 129 -27.27 24.12 -25.74
C PHE A 129 -27.78 24.50 -27.13
N ASP A 130 -28.19 23.53 -27.93
CA ASP A 130 -28.66 23.72 -29.30
C ASP A 130 -29.87 22.82 -29.56
N ALA A 131 -31.03 23.46 -29.75
CA ALA A 131 -32.31 22.79 -29.98
C ALA A 131 -32.33 22.02 -31.31
N GLU A 132 -31.60 22.50 -32.32
CA GLU A 132 -31.50 21.87 -33.65
C GLU A 132 -30.50 20.71 -33.67
N SER A 133 -29.69 20.57 -32.61
CA SER A 133 -28.73 19.50 -32.49
C SER A 133 -29.43 18.14 -32.55
N LYS A 134 -29.17 17.38 -33.62
CA LYS A 134 -29.67 16.01 -33.85
C LYS A 134 -28.96 14.96 -32.96
N GLY A 135 -28.58 15.30 -31.73
CA GLY A 135 -27.91 14.37 -30.82
C GLY A 135 -28.55 12.98 -30.84
N TYR A 136 -27.70 11.94 -30.77
CA TYR A 136 -27.95 10.55 -31.20
C TYR A 136 -27.92 10.32 -32.72
N ILE A 137 -26.73 10.07 -33.29
CA ILE A 137 -26.63 9.31 -34.55
C ILE A 137 -26.51 7.83 -34.18
N LEU A 138 -27.46 7.03 -34.66
CA LEU A 138 -27.50 5.58 -34.54
C LEU A 138 -26.34 4.95 -35.32
N LYS A 139 -25.42 4.26 -34.63
CA LYS A 139 -24.85 3.02 -35.17
C LYS A 139 -25.45 1.89 -34.33
N GLU A 140 -26.16 0.99 -34.98
CA GLU A 140 -26.72 -0.21 -34.36
C GLU A 140 -25.58 -1.08 -33.86
N GLU A 141 -25.40 -1.16 -32.54
CA GLU A 141 -24.54 -2.16 -31.92
C GLU A 141 -25.37 -2.96 -30.93
N ASN A 142 -25.41 -4.27 -31.17
CA ASN A 142 -26.15 -5.31 -30.46
C ASN A 142 -25.73 -5.47 -28.99
N ASN A 143 -26.11 -4.53 -28.11
CA ASN A 143 -25.95 -4.67 -26.67
C ASN A 143 -27.17 -4.13 -25.90
N ASN A 144 -27.98 -5.05 -25.36
CA ASN A 144 -29.27 -4.80 -24.69
C ASN A 144 -29.22 -3.81 -23.50
N ILE A 145 -28.08 -3.66 -22.83
CA ILE A 145 -27.93 -2.72 -21.70
C ILE A 145 -27.75 -1.27 -22.19
N SER A 146 -27.23 -1.06 -23.41
CA SER A 146 -27.00 0.31 -23.93
C SER A 146 -28.30 1.02 -24.35
N LEU A 147 -29.34 0.26 -24.71
CA LEU A 147 -30.60 0.82 -25.21
C LEU A 147 -31.38 1.56 -24.11
N ILE A 148 -31.52 0.96 -22.91
CA ILE A 148 -32.31 1.52 -21.80
C ILE A 148 -31.83 2.91 -21.35
N HIS A 149 -30.51 3.12 -21.29
CA HIS A 149 -29.93 4.40 -20.88
C HIS A 149 -30.06 5.48 -21.96
N LYS A 150 -29.97 5.09 -23.24
CA LYS A 150 -30.13 6.00 -24.39
C LYS A 150 -31.57 6.52 -24.48
N ASP A 151 -32.56 5.68 -24.15
CA ASP A 151 -33.97 6.07 -24.24
C ASP A 151 -34.39 7.03 -23.11
N TYR A 152 -33.88 6.85 -21.90
CA TYR A 152 -34.12 7.80 -20.80
C TYR A 152 -33.58 9.22 -21.12
N GLY A 153 -32.36 9.30 -21.67
CA GLY A 153 -31.78 10.59 -22.08
C GLY A 153 -32.57 11.27 -23.21
N LYS A 154 -33.10 10.50 -24.17
CA LYS A 154 -33.97 11.04 -25.25
C LYS A 154 -35.27 11.60 -24.71
N ILE A 155 -35.95 10.87 -23.82
CA ILE A 155 -37.21 11.31 -23.19
C ILE A 155 -36.98 12.62 -22.44
N LEU A 156 -35.90 12.70 -21.68
CA LEU A 156 -35.55 13.90 -20.94
C LEU A 156 -35.25 15.10 -21.86
N LEU A 157 -34.46 14.90 -22.92
CA LEU A 157 -34.19 15.95 -23.90
C LEU A 157 -35.46 16.43 -24.59
N LYS A 158 -36.37 15.52 -24.93
CA LYS A 158 -37.68 15.87 -25.48
C LYS A 158 -38.45 16.75 -24.49
N ARG A 159 -38.55 16.35 -23.21
CA ARG A 159 -39.20 17.17 -22.18
C ARG A 159 -38.56 18.55 -22.02
N LEU A 160 -37.24 18.66 -22.10
CA LEU A 160 -36.55 19.95 -22.06
C LEU A 160 -36.88 20.83 -23.27
N ARG A 161 -36.97 20.24 -24.48
CA ARG A 161 -37.37 20.95 -25.71
C ARG A 161 -38.83 21.39 -25.67
N ASP A 162 -39.73 20.49 -25.30
CA ASP A 162 -41.17 20.74 -25.23
C ASP A 162 -41.51 21.88 -24.26
N ASN A 163 -40.65 22.14 -23.25
CA ASN A 163 -40.77 23.24 -22.30
C ASN A 163 -39.84 24.43 -22.59
N ASN A 164 -39.25 24.51 -23.79
CA ASN A 164 -38.37 25.59 -24.25
C ASN A 164 -37.17 25.88 -23.33
N LEU A 165 -36.67 24.86 -22.63
CA LEU A 165 -35.55 25.01 -21.68
C LEU A 165 -34.17 24.87 -22.35
N ILE A 166 -34.09 24.91 -23.68
CA ILE A 166 -32.83 24.78 -24.43
C ILE A 166 -32.57 26.11 -25.16
N PRO A 167 -31.40 26.76 -24.96
CA PRO A 167 -30.27 26.32 -24.15
C PRO A 167 -30.55 26.36 -22.63
N ILE A 168 -30.07 25.33 -21.93
CA ILE A 168 -30.31 25.21 -20.48
C ILE A 168 -29.63 26.35 -19.71
N PHE A 169 -28.42 26.72 -20.09
CA PHE A 169 -27.70 27.92 -19.64
C PHE A 169 -26.64 28.28 -20.68
N THR A 170 -25.94 29.41 -20.53
CA THR A 170 -24.93 29.84 -21.50
C THR A 170 -23.67 28.96 -21.42
N LYS A 171 -23.05 28.61 -22.55
CA LYS A 171 -21.78 27.86 -22.55
C LYS A 171 -20.66 28.72 -21.96
N PHE A 172 -19.65 28.07 -21.36
CA PHE A 172 -18.54 28.80 -20.75
C PHE A 172 -17.71 29.57 -21.80
N THR A 173 -17.50 28.98 -22.97
CA THR A 173 -16.80 29.66 -24.08
C THR A 173 -17.52 30.89 -24.60
N ASP A 174 -18.86 30.90 -24.60
CA ASP A 174 -19.65 32.07 -25.00
C ASP A 174 -19.57 33.18 -23.94
N ILE A 175 -19.60 32.83 -22.64
CA ILE A 175 -19.45 33.79 -21.54
C ILE A 175 -18.07 34.47 -21.59
N LYS A 176 -17.01 33.69 -21.80
CA LYS A 176 -15.63 34.18 -21.84
C LYS A 176 -15.22 34.73 -23.21
N LYS A 177 -16.10 34.70 -24.22
CA LYS A 177 -15.87 35.21 -25.58
C LYS A 177 -14.52 34.78 -26.18
N ILE A 178 -14.33 33.47 -26.34
CA ILE A 178 -13.10 32.95 -26.95
C ILE A 178 -13.14 33.04 -28.47
N THR A 179 -12.11 33.63 -29.07
CA THR A 179 -11.85 33.55 -30.50
C THR A 179 -11.00 32.30 -30.78
N ALA A 180 -11.63 31.24 -31.29
CA ALA A 180 -10.97 29.97 -31.56
C ALA A 180 -10.96 29.62 -33.06
N LYS A 181 -9.86 29.04 -33.55
CA LYS A 181 -9.74 28.58 -34.96
C LYS A 181 -10.64 27.37 -35.27
N LEU A 182 -10.98 26.59 -34.24
CA LEU A 182 -11.84 25.42 -34.32
C LEU A 182 -13.07 25.62 -33.41
N SER A 183 -14.17 24.91 -33.69
CA SER A 183 -15.43 25.01 -32.92
C SER A 183 -15.20 25.06 -31.40
N PRO A 184 -15.62 26.15 -30.71
CA PRO A 184 -15.51 26.28 -29.25
C PRO A 184 -16.22 25.15 -28.49
N THR A 185 -17.22 24.52 -29.10
CA THR A 185 -17.98 23.40 -28.54
C THR A 185 -17.09 22.22 -28.12
N ALA A 186 -15.99 21.94 -28.82
CA ALA A 186 -15.08 20.84 -28.43
C ALA A 186 -14.34 21.14 -27.12
N LEU A 187 -14.04 22.41 -26.85
CA LEU A 187 -13.41 22.86 -25.60
C LEU A 187 -14.38 22.71 -24.43
N ASP A 188 -15.61 23.21 -24.56
CA ASP A 188 -16.63 23.04 -23.52
C ASP A 188 -16.98 21.57 -23.28
N ARG A 189 -17.02 20.71 -24.31
CA ARG A 189 -17.24 19.27 -24.14
C ARG A 189 -16.19 18.65 -23.22
N MET A 190 -14.91 18.95 -23.42
CA MET A 190 -13.84 18.47 -22.54
C MET A 190 -14.02 18.98 -21.10
N ILE A 191 -14.29 20.28 -20.94
CA ILE A 191 -14.48 20.91 -19.62
C ILE A 191 -15.68 20.27 -18.90
N PHE A 192 -16.81 20.14 -19.59
CA PHE A 192 -18.02 19.51 -19.08
C PHE A 192 -17.83 18.04 -18.73
N ALA A 193 -17.09 17.28 -19.56
CA ALA A 193 -16.73 15.90 -19.26
C ALA A 193 -15.96 15.79 -17.93
N GLN A 194 -14.98 16.67 -17.68
CA GLN A 194 -14.23 16.67 -16.42
C GLN A 194 -15.10 17.05 -15.21
N ALA A 195 -16.09 17.94 -15.37
CA ALA A 195 -17.07 18.22 -14.34
C ALA A 195 -17.90 16.97 -14.00
N ILE A 196 -18.41 16.26 -15.01
CA ILE A 196 -19.18 15.02 -14.82
C ILE A 196 -18.31 13.93 -14.19
N GLU A 197 -17.06 13.74 -14.61
CA GLU A 197 -16.16 12.74 -14.01
C GLU A 197 -16.00 12.95 -12.50
N LYS A 198 -15.86 14.21 -12.07
CA LYS A 198 -15.74 14.56 -10.67
C LYS A 198 -17.01 14.24 -9.88
N LEU A 199 -18.19 14.54 -10.45
CA LEU A 199 -19.48 14.24 -9.83
C LEU A 199 -19.77 12.73 -9.80
N LEU A 200 -19.44 12.00 -10.86
CA LEU A 200 -19.57 10.54 -10.91
C LEU A 200 -18.76 9.87 -9.81
N SER A 201 -17.52 10.32 -9.62
CA SER A 201 -16.67 9.85 -8.53
C SER A 201 -17.23 10.24 -7.17
N TYR A 202 -17.63 11.50 -6.99
CA TYR A 202 -18.18 12.00 -5.73
C TYR A 202 -19.43 11.23 -5.29
N GLU A 203 -20.43 11.07 -6.17
CA GLU A 203 -21.67 10.34 -5.87
C GLU A 203 -21.43 8.86 -5.57
N SER A 204 -20.44 8.25 -6.24
CA SER A 204 -20.02 6.88 -5.90
C SER A 204 -19.47 6.80 -4.48
N TRP A 205 -18.71 7.79 -4.02
CA TRP A 205 -18.22 7.88 -2.65
C TRP A 205 -19.33 8.18 -1.65
N CYS A 206 -20.31 9.03 -1.98
CA CYS A 206 -21.49 9.28 -1.14
C CYS A 206 -22.22 7.97 -0.85
N LYS A 207 -22.53 7.18 -1.89
CA LYS A 207 -23.20 5.88 -1.73
C LYS A 207 -22.40 4.88 -0.91
N LEU A 208 -21.11 4.75 -1.19
CA LEU A 208 -20.23 3.89 -0.41
C LEU A 208 -20.29 4.27 1.06
N MET A 209 -20.27 5.57 1.36
CA MET A 209 -20.26 6.02 2.74
C MET A 209 -21.60 5.83 3.45
N ILE A 210 -22.73 6.02 2.74
CA ILE A 210 -24.07 5.69 3.27
C ILE A 210 -24.15 4.21 3.62
N LYS A 211 -23.71 3.34 2.70
CA LYS A 211 -23.67 1.89 2.94
C LYS A 211 -22.76 1.55 4.10
N GLU A 212 -21.53 2.08 4.13
CA GLU A 212 -20.61 1.83 5.23
C GLU A 212 -21.16 2.33 6.57
N ARG A 213 -21.84 3.49 6.64
CA ARG A 213 -22.54 3.96 7.86
C ARG A 213 -23.58 2.96 8.32
N PHE A 214 -24.46 2.53 7.42
CA PHE A 214 -25.48 1.53 7.74
C PHE A 214 -24.84 0.23 8.28
N ASP A 215 -23.81 -0.29 7.60
CA ASP A 215 -23.09 -1.49 8.03
C ASP A 215 -22.46 -1.31 9.43
N LYS A 216 -21.99 -0.11 9.78
CA LYS A 216 -21.43 0.20 11.11
C LYS A 216 -22.51 0.26 12.19
N GLU A 217 -23.65 0.90 11.90
CA GLU A 217 -24.79 0.98 12.82
C GLU A 217 -25.38 -0.40 13.11
N VAL A 218 -25.56 -1.23 12.07
CA VAL A 218 -25.96 -2.63 12.21
C VAL A 218 -24.94 -3.38 13.06
N LYS A 219 -23.64 -3.17 12.83
CA LYS A 219 -22.59 -3.85 13.60
C LYS A 219 -22.58 -3.46 15.08
N ILE A 220 -22.87 -2.21 15.42
CA ILE A 220 -23.02 -1.77 16.81
C ILE A 220 -24.18 -2.51 17.48
N LYS A 221 -25.36 -2.53 16.84
CA LYS A 221 -26.53 -3.26 17.36
C LYS A 221 -26.26 -4.76 17.53
N GLU A 222 -25.57 -5.39 16.57
CA GLU A 222 -25.14 -6.79 16.70
C GLU A 222 -24.23 -7.03 17.89
N LEU A 223 -23.31 -6.10 18.19
CA LEU A 223 -22.39 -6.21 19.32
C LEU A 223 -23.10 -5.99 20.65
N GLU A 224 -24.02 -5.04 20.72
CA GLU A 224 -24.86 -4.78 21.89
C GLU A 224 -25.76 -5.96 22.25
N ASN A 225 -26.22 -6.70 21.24
CA ASN A 225 -27.05 -7.91 21.40
C ASN A 225 -26.26 -9.15 21.84
N LYS A 226 -24.92 -9.11 21.87
CA LYS A 226 -24.12 -10.23 22.40
C LYS A 226 -24.22 -10.36 23.93
N CYS A 227 -24.72 -9.33 24.61
CA CYS A 227 -24.94 -9.34 26.04
C CYS A 227 -26.42 -9.67 26.30
N GLU A 228 -26.71 -10.90 26.73
CA GLU A 228 -28.09 -11.38 26.94
C GLU A 228 -28.82 -10.59 28.04
N ASN A 229 -28.10 -10.18 29.09
CA ASN A 229 -28.64 -9.36 30.17
C ASN A 229 -28.44 -7.86 29.88
N LYS A 230 -29.52 -7.19 29.45
CA LYS A 230 -29.54 -5.77 29.14
C LYS A 230 -29.18 -4.87 30.34
N GLN A 231 -29.72 -5.17 31.53
CA GLN A 231 -29.51 -4.32 32.71
C GLN A 231 -28.05 -4.37 33.18
N GLU A 232 -27.44 -5.55 33.17
CA GLU A 232 -26.03 -5.73 33.51
C GLU A 232 -25.11 -5.07 32.48
N ARG A 233 -25.40 -5.23 31.19
CA ARG A 233 -24.68 -4.54 30.11
C ARG A 233 -24.70 -3.03 30.29
N ASP A 234 -25.87 -2.44 30.53
CA ASP A 234 -26.02 -0.99 30.63
C ASP A 234 -25.23 -0.44 31.83
N LYS A 235 -25.27 -1.12 32.99
CA LYS A 235 -24.43 -0.78 34.16
C LYS A 235 -22.94 -0.87 33.86
N ILE A 236 -22.49 -1.93 33.17
CA ILE A 236 -21.08 -2.11 32.83
C ILE A 236 -20.60 -1.04 31.82
N PHE A 237 -21.43 -0.72 30.83
CA PHE A 237 -21.09 0.32 29.84
C PHE A 237 -21.04 1.71 30.48
N GLU A 238 -21.89 1.99 31.47
CA GLU A 238 -21.83 3.22 32.26
C GLU A 238 -20.48 3.38 32.98
N ILE A 239 -19.93 2.31 33.57
CA ILE A 239 -18.59 2.32 34.19
C ILE A 239 -17.51 2.69 33.17
N LEU A 240 -17.57 2.09 31.97
CA LEU A 240 -16.59 2.34 30.91
C LEU A 240 -16.72 3.75 30.31
N GLU A 241 -17.94 4.26 30.17
CA GLU A 241 -18.22 5.61 29.68
C GLU A 241 -17.75 6.66 30.69
N LYS A 242 -17.97 6.43 32.00
CA LYS A 242 -17.44 7.28 33.06
C LYS A 242 -15.91 7.36 33.01
N TYR A 243 -15.22 6.24 32.83
CA TYR A 243 -13.77 6.24 32.63
C TYR A 243 -13.36 7.06 31.39
N GLU A 244 -14.09 6.93 30.28
CA GLU A 244 -13.83 7.70 29.06
C GLU A 244 -13.97 9.22 29.28
N GLU A 245 -15.01 9.64 30.01
CA GLU A 245 -15.25 11.04 30.37
C GLU A 245 -14.18 11.60 31.33
N GLU A 246 -13.79 10.85 32.35
CA GLU A 246 -12.74 11.25 33.29
C GLU A 246 -11.38 11.39 32.57
N ARG A 247 -11.07 10.48 31.65
CA ARG A 247 -9.86 10.58 30.83
C ARG A 247 -9.90 11.77 29.89
N GLN A 248 -11.05 12.08 29.29
CA GLN A 248 -11.21 13.28 28.46
C GLN A 248 -10.92 14.56 29.27
N LYS A 249 -11.50 14.69 30.48
CA LYS A 249 -11.22 15.83 31.40
C LYS A 249 -9.74 15.94 31.74
N THR A 250 -9.10 14.81 32.02
CA THR A 250 -7.64 14.76 32.29
C THR A 250 -6.85 15.32 31.10
N PHE A 251 -7.19 14.94 29.86
CA PHE A 251 -6.51 15.46 28.68
C PHE A 251 -6.74 16.96 28.48
N GLU A 252 -7.96 17.45 28.71
CA GLU A 252 -8.30 18.87 28.63
C GLU A 252 -7.48 19.71 29.62
N GLN A 253 -7.29 19.21 30.84
CA GLN A 253 -6.49 19.85 31.89
C GLN A 253 -4.98 19.77 31.62
N ASP A 254 -4.44 18.60 31.26
CA ASP A 254 -2.99 18.38 31.16
C ASP A 254 -2.34 18.93 29.89
N SER A 255 -3.10 19.05 28.80
CA SER A 255 -2.50 19.33 27.48
C SER A 255 -2.72 20.74 26.95
N GLY A 256 -3.45 21.60 27.68
CA GLY A 256 -3.79 22.96 27.25
C GLY A 256 -4.58 23.01 25.92
N PHE A 257 -5.01 21.85 25.44
CA PHE A 257 -5.73 21.62 24.20
C PHE A 257 -6.89 20.70 24.53
N ALA A 258 -8.12 21.20 24.40
CA ALA A 258 -9.26 20.31 24.31
C ALA A 258 -9.05 19.42 23.08
N LYS A 259 -8.96 18.11 23.29
CA LYS A 259 -8.89 17.15 22.19
C LYS A 259 -10.17 17.38 21.35
N LYS A 260 -10.01 17.69 20.06
CA LYS A 260 -11.16 17.78 19.13
C LYS A 260 -11.81 16.40 19.04
N GLY A 261 -12.87 16.17 19.83
CA GLY A 261 -13.66 14.94 19.85
C GLY A 261 -13.61 14.17 21.17
N LYS A 262 -14.58 13.26 21.35
CA LYS A 262 -14.72 12.40 22.53
C LYS A 262 -13.53 11.44 22.68
N PHE A 263 -13.17 11.14 23.92
CA PHE A 263 -12.25 10.06 24.22
C PHE A 263 -12.99 8.73 24.16
N TYR A 264 -12.34 7.70 23.60
CA TYR A 264 -12.88 6.35 23.53
C TYR A 264 -11.78 5.35 23.85
N ILE A 265 -12.15 4.24 24.51
CA ILE A 265 -11.30 3.07 24.66
C ILE A 265 -11.07 2.46 23.27
N THR A 266 -9.81 2.30 22.88
CA THR A 266 -9.41 1.80 21.56
C THR A 266 -8.66 0.48 21.67
N GLY A 267 -8.58 -0.28 20.56
CA GLY A 267 -7.83 -1.54 20.54
C GLY A 267 -6.35 -1.38 20.87
N ARG A 268 -5.77 -0.21 20.58
CA ARG A 268 -4.40 0.13 21.01
C ARG A 268 -4.22 0.12 22.53
N MET A 269 -5.24 0.56 23.27
CA MET A 269 -5.18 0.65 24.73
C MET A 269 -5.26 -0.74 25.37
N LEU A 270 -5.98 -1.67 24.75
CA LEU A 270 -6.13 -3.06 25.18
C LEU A 270 -5.07 -4.00 24.58
N LYS A 271 -3.95 -3.45 24.10
CA LYS A 271 -2.91 -4.27 23.50
C LYS A 271 -2.24 -5.17 24.54
N GLY A 272 -2.08 -6.46 24.23
CA GLY A 272 -1.51 -7.46 25.14
C GLY A 272 -2.45 -7.86 26.28
N PHE A 273 -3.72 -7.43 26.22
CA PHE A 273 -4.70 -7.68 27.27
C PHE A 273 -5.02 -9.17 27.41
N ASP A 274 -5.04 -9.94 26.33
CA ASP A 274 -5.44 -11.34 26.36
C ASP A 274 -4.47 -12.21 27.14
N GLU A 275 -3.16 -12.04 26.91
CA GLU A 275 -2.13 -12.78 27.64
C GLU A 275 -2.04 -12.35 29.10
N ILE A 276 -2.32 -11.07 29.39
CA ILE A 276 -2.38 -10.55 30.76
C ILE A 276 -3.60 -11.13 31.49
N LYS A 277 -4.78 -11.10 30.85
CA LYS A 277 -6.03 -11.63 31.38
C LYS A 277 -5.90 -13.12 31.70
N GLU A 278 -5.29 -13.91 30.82
CA GLU A 278 -5.05 -15.33 31.05
C GLU A 278 -4.21 -15.56 32.32
N LYS A 279 -3.15 -14.77 32.51
CA LYS A 279 -2.32 -14.83 33.72
C LYS A 279 -3.13 -14.45 34.95
N TRP A 280 -3.88 -13.35 34.91
CA TRP A 280 -4.74 -12.92 36.02
C TRP A 280 -5.80 -13.97 36.40
N LEU A 281 -6.39 -14.66 35.42
CA LEU A 281 -7.37 -15.72 35.67
C LEU A 281 -6.74 -16.96 36.34
N LYS A 282 -5.47 -17.25 36.07
CA LYS A 282 -4.73 -18.39 36.68
C LYS A 282 -4.27 -18.11 38.11
N GLU A 283 -4.18 -16.86 38.52
CA GLU A 283 -3.77 -16.51 39.88
C GLU A 283 -4.88 -16.76 40.90
N LYS A 284 -4.47 -17.34 42.04
CA LYS A 284 -5.33 -17.54 43.21
C LYS A 284 -5.54 -16.24 44.00
N ASP A 285 -4.47 -15.46 44.18
CA ASP A 285 -4.56 -14.13 44.78
C ASP A 285 -4.75 -13.07 43.68
N ARG A 286 -5.95 -12.50 43.61
CA ARG A 286 -6.32 -11.45 42.65
C ARG A 286 -6.41 -10.06 43.31
N SER A 287 -5.66 -9.85 44.38
CA SER A 287 -5.44 -8.53 44.97
C SER A 287 -4.84 -7.56 43.95
N GLU A 288 -5.19 -6.28 44.05
CA GLU A 288 -4.76 -5.24 43.10
C GLU A 288 -3.22 -5.21 42.97
N GLN A 289 -2.51 -5.35 44.10
CA GLN A 289 -1.05 -5.33 44.13
C GLN A 289 -0.45 -6.51 43.35
N ASN A 290 -1.01 -7.72 43.46
CA ASN A 290 -0.51 -8.88 42.72
C ASN A 290 -0.75 -8.74 41.22
N LEU A 291 -1.94 -8.30 40.82
CA LEU A 291 -2.27 -8.06 39.41
C LEU A 291 -1.38 -6.98 38.77
N ILE A 292 -1.05 -5.92 39.52
CA ILE A 292 -0.08 -4.88 39.12
C ILE A 292 1.32 -5.47 38.95
N ASN A 293 1.76 -6.35 39.85
CA ASN A 293 3.07 -6.98 39.75
C ASN A 293 3.19 -7.84 38.47
N ILE A 294 2.13 -8.57 38.13
CA ILE A 294 2.05 -9.37 36.89
C ILE A 294 2.08 -8.47 35.66
N LEU A 295 1.33 -7.37 35.66
CA LEU A 295 1.35 -6.37 34.61
C LEU A 295 2.76 -5.79 34.41
N ASN A 296 3.41 -5.37 35.50
CA ASN A 296 4.76 -4.79 35.46
C ASN A 296 5.80 -5.77 34.92
N LYS A 297 5.72 -7.05 35.33
CA LYS A 297 6.58 -8.13 34.80
C LYS A 297 6.34 -8.31 33.30
N TYR A 298 5.08 -8.48 32.89
CA TYR A 298 4.74 -8.67 31.49
C TYR A 298 5.14 -7.47 30.62
N GLN A 299 4.97 -6.24 31.10
CA GLN A 299 5.38 -5.03 30.40
C GLN A 299 6.90 -4.91 30.28
N THR A 300 7.66 -5.39 31.26
CA THR A 300 9.13 -5.42 31.21
C THR A 300 9.59 -6.36 30.09
N ASP A 301 8.98 -7.54 30.01
CA ASP A 301 9.34 -8.57 29.03
C ASP A 301 8.81 -8.20 27.62
N ASN A 302 7.64 -7.55 27.55
CA ASN A 302 6.89 -7.28 26.33
C ASN A 302 6.56 -5.80 26.12
N SER A 303 7.51 -4.90 26.41
CA SER A 303 7.31 -3.42 26.39
C SER A 303 6.70 -2.82 25.12
N LYS A 304 6.74 -3.52 23.98
CA LYS A 304 6.15 -3.08 22.70
C LYS A 304 4.74 -3.62 22.45
N LEU A 305 4.31 -4.58 23.27
CA LEU A 305 3.06 -5.32 23.13
C LEU A 305 2.02 -4.95 24.18
N VAL A 306 2.36 -4.14 25.18
CA VAL A 306 1.41 -3.66 26.19
C VAL A 306 0.79 -2.32 25.78
N GLY A 307 -0.51 -2.19 26.03
CA GLY A 307 -1.32 -1.02 25.73
C GLY A 307 -1.21 0.12 26.76
N ASP A 308 -2.34 0.76 27.08
CA ASP A 308 -2.37 1.97 27.91
C ASP A 308 -2.42 1.65 29.40
N ARG A 309 -1.40 2.11 30.15
CA ARG A 309 -1.24 1.80 31.57
C ARG A 309 -2.41 2.27 32.44
N ASN A 310 -2.98 3.44 32.16
CA ASN A 310 -4.08 3.98 32.98
C ASN A 310 -5.34 3.11 32.84
N LEU A 311 -5.59 2.57 31.64
CA LEU A 311 -6.68 1.62 31.44
C LEU A 311 -6.42 0.31 32.21
N PHE A 312 -5.20 -0.23 32.17
CA PHE A 312 -4.87 -1.44 32.93
C PHE A 312 -5.00 -1.21 34.45
N GLU A 313 -4.52 -0.09 34.97
CA GLU A 313 -4.66 0.25 36.40
C GLU A 313 -6.15 0.43 36.78
N PHE A 314 -6.96 1.01 35.90
CA PHE A 314 -8.40 1.14 36.11
C PHE A 314 -9.12 -0.21 36.22
N ILE A 315 -8.85 -1.16 35.32
CA ILE A 315 -9.55 -2.46 35.28
C ILE A 315 -9.04 -3.46 36.33
N ILE A 316 -7.88 -3.20 36.96
CA ILE A 316 -7.34 -4.02 38.05
C ILE A 316 -8.10 -3.79 39.36
N LYS A 317 -8.61 -2.56 39.57
CA LYS A 317 -9.34 -2.20 40.79
C LYS A 317 -10.46 -3.19 41.07
N LEU A 318 -10.61 -3.60 42.33
CA LEU A 318 -11.58 -4.64 42.74
C LEU A 318 -12.99 -4.36 42.21
N GLU A 319 -13.45 -3.10 42.29
CA GLU A 319 -14.73 -2.63 41.80
C GLU A 319 -14.95 -2.78 40.27
N ASN A 320 -13.86 -2.84 39.50
CA ASN A 320 -13.87 -2.90 38.03
C ASN A 320 -13.47 -4.28 37.47
N GLN A 321 -13.16 -5.26 38.33
CA GLN A 321 -12.77 -6.58 37.85
C GLN A 321 -13.90 -7.28 37.10
N CYS A 322 -15.17 -6.93 37.36
CA CYS A 322 -16.34 -7.43 36.63
C CYS A 322 -16.30 -7.16 35.12
N LEU A 323 -15.51 -6.19 34.66
CA LEU A 323 -15.34 -5.85 33.24
C LEU A 323 -14.69 -6.97 32.42
N TRP A 324 -13.95 -7.88 33.08
CA TRP A 324 -13.21 -8.95 32.44
C TRP A 324 -13.23 -10.29 33.18
N ASN A 325 -13.55 -10.30 34.48
CA ASN A 325 -13.66 -11.47 35.34
C ASN A 325 -15.07 -12.08 35.22
N GLY A 326 -15.38 -12.63 34.04
CA GLY A 326 -16.65 -13.26 33.70
C GLY A 326 -16.59 -13.94 32.33
N ASP A 327 -17.69 -14.57 31.91
CA ASP A 327 -17.76 -15.27 30.61
C ASP A 327 -17.87 -14.32 29.42
N ILE A 328 -18.42 -13.12 29.63
CA ILE A 328 -18.52 -12.06 28.62
C ILE A 328 -17.36 -11.07 28.80
N ASP A 329 -16.62 -10.82 27.72
CA ASP A 329 -15.56 -9.81 27.70
C ASP A 329 -16.12 -8.44 27.28
N TYR A 330 -16.69 -7.72 28.25
CA TYR A 330 -17.32 -6.41 28.02
C TYR A 330 -16.32 -5.37 27.50
N LEU A 331 -15.04 -5.44 27.89
CA LEU A 331 -13.99 -4.55 27.37
C LEU A 331 -13.79 -4.69 25.87
N LYS A 332 -13.71 -5.92 25.36
CA LYS A 332 -13.59 -6.16 23.90
C LYS A 332 -14.84 -5.74 23.14
N ILE A 333 -16.03 -5.98 23.70
CA ILE A 333 -17.29 -5.56 23.08
C ILE A 333 -17.36 -4.03 23.00
N LYS A 334 -17.11 -3.32 24.11
CA LYS A 334 -17.10 -1.85 24.14
C LYS A 334 -16.04 -1.27 23.21
N ARG A 335 -14.83 -1.84 23.18
CA ARG A 335 -13.78 -1.49 22.21
C ARG A 335 -14.28 -1.57 20.76
N ASP A 336 -14.97 -2.65 20.41
CA ASP A 336 -15.47 -2.87 19.05
C ASP A 336 -16.65 -1.93 18.72
N ILE A 337 -17.53 -1.63 19.68
CA ILE A 337 -18.55 -0.59 19.55
C ILE A 337 -17.89 0.76 19.30
N ASN A 338 -16.97 1.18 20.17
CA ASN A 338 -16.21 2.42 20.06
C ASN A 338 -15.49 2.55 18.72
N LYS A 339 -14.89 1.47 18.21
CA LYS A 339 -14.25 1.45 16.89
C LYS A 339 -15.22 1.83 15.77
N ASN A 340 -16.45 1.34 15.83
CA ASN A 340 -17.48 1.69 14.85
C ASN A 340 -18.03 3.11 15.12
N GLN A 341 -18.17 3.51 16.39
CA GLN A 341 -18.61 4.86 16.77
C GLN A 341 -17.62 5.94 16.31
N ILE A 342 -16.32 5.76 16.52
CA ILE A 342 -15.25 6.66 16.00
C ILE A 342 -15.35 6.83 14.48
N TRP A 343 -15.76 5.78 13.76
CA TRP A 343 -15.96 5.87 12.32
C TRP A 343 -17.26 6.64 11.99
N LEU A 344 -18.35 6.43 12.73
CA LEU A 344 -19.62 7.17 12.59
C LEU A 344 -19.51 8.65 12.99
N ASP A 345 -18.58 8.98 13.89
CA ASP A 345 -18.25 10.34 14.29
C ASP A 345 -17.57 11.13 13.16
N ARG A 346 -17.33 10.55 11.98
CA ARG A 346 -16.90 11.27 10.76
C ARG A 346 -18.08 12.04 10.14
N PRO A 347 -17.83 13.00 9.22
CA PRO A 347 -18.89 13.64 8.45
C PRO A 347 -19.80 12.62 7.74
N GLU A 348 -21.09 12.95 7.58
CA GLU A 348 -22.11 12.08 6.97
C GLU A 348 -21.96 11.85 5.47
N MET A 349 -21.23 12.73 4.78
CA MET A 349 -20.89 12.62 3.36
C MET A 349 -19.41 12.97 3.11
N PRO A 350 -18.81 12.47 2.02
CA PRO A 350 -17.44 12.84 1.66
C PRO A 350 -17.34 14.36 1.41
N ARG A 351 -16.15 14.91 1.63
CA ARG A 351 -15.89 16.33 1.35
C ARG A 351 -15.94 16.60 -0.15
N PHE A 352 -16.87 17.44 -0.58
CA PHE A 352 -16.84 18.01 -1.92
C PHE A 352 -15.81 19.14 -1.98
N THR A 353 -14.92 19.09 -2.98
CA THR A 353 -13.84 20.07 -3.13
C THR A 353 -13.91 20.69 -4.51
N MET A 354 -14.21 21.98 -4.62
CA MET A 354 -14.23 22.68 -5.91
C MET A 354 -12.85 22.66 -6.60
N PRO A 355 -12.79 22.56 -7.94
CA PRO A 355 -11.54 22.73 -8.67
C PRO A 355 -11.02 24.16 -8.49
N ASP A 356 -9.71 24.28 -8.39
CA ASP A 356 -9.01 25.56 -8.27
C ASP A 356 -7.67 25.39 -8.95
N PHE A 357 -7.29 26.32 -9.83
CA PHE A 357 -6.09 26.13 -10.64
C PHE A 357 -4.80 26.08 -9.82
N LYS A 358 -4.77 26.52 -8.54
CA LYS A 358 -3.61 26.44 -7.65
C LYS A 358 -3.69 25.25 -6.69
N LYS A 359 -4.73 25.21 -5.85
CA LYS A 359 -4.92 24.27 -4.74
C LYS A 359 -5.45 22.91 -5.19
N HIS A 360 -6.43 22.91 -6.08
CA HIS A 360 -7.12 21.69 -6.53
C HIS A 360 -7.19 21.57 -8.07
N PRO A 361 -6.06 21.72 -8.80
CA PRO A 361 -6.10 21.75 -10.25
C PRO A 361 -6.47 20.41 -10.86
N LEU A 362 -7.33 20.52 -11.87
CA LEU A 362 -7.48 19.56 -12.95
C LEU A 362 -6.49 19.93 -14.06
N TRP A 363 -6.27 18.99 -14.99
CA TRP A 363 -5.28 19.14 -16.05
C TRP A 363 -5.93 19.16 -17.43
N TYR A 364 -5.45 20.05 -18.30
CA TYR A 364 -5.96 20.19 -19.66
C TYR A 364 -5.66 18.91 -20.45
N ARG A 365 -6.61 18.44 -21.27
CA ARG A 365 -6.51 17.17 -22.00
C ARG A 365 -6.52 17.42 -23.51
N TYR A 366 -5.65 16.71 -24.22
CA TYR A 366 -5.73 16.61 -25.67
C TYR A 366 -5.95 15.16 -26.09
N GLU A 367 -6.65 14.98 -27.19
CA GLU A 367 -6.82 13.68 -27.83
C GLU A 367 -5.75 13.43 -28.90
N ASP A 368 -5.62 12.15 -29.24
CA ASP A 368 -4.82 11.72 -30.38
C ASP A 368 -5.36 12.30 -31.69
N PRO A 369 -4.52 12.63 -32.69
CA PRO A 369 -4.96 13.07 -34.01
C PRO A 369 -6.04 12.21 -34.68
N SER A 370 -6.13 10.91 -34.36
CA SER A 370 -7.14 10.00 -34.92
C SER A 370 -8.54 10.21 -34.34
N ASN A 371 -8.68 10.90 -33.20
CA ASN A 371 -9.95 11.16 -32.55
C ASN A 371 -10.43 12.59 -32.83
N SER A 372 -11.72 12.85 -32.63
CA SER A 372 -12.34 14.14 -32.93
C SER A 372 -13.24 14.69 -31.82
N ASN A 373 -13.17 14.14 -30.60
CA ASN A 373 -14.07 14.54 -29.51
C ASN A 373 -13.59 15.84 -28.85
N PHE A 374 -12.29 15.91 -28.56
CA PHE A 374 -11.62 17.05 -27.92
C PHE A 374 -10.58 17.70 -28.86
N ARG A 375 -9.82 18.67 -28.35
CA ARG A 375 -8.70 19.26 -29.09
C ARG A 375 -7.58 18.24 -29.27
N ASN A 376 -7.00 18.20 -30.47
CA ASN A 376 -5.91 17.28 -30.78
C ASN A 376 -4.55 17.96 -30.59
N TYR A 377 -3.54 17.14 -30.33
CA TYR A 377 -2.13 17.55 -30.44
C TYR A 377 -1.54 16.98 -31.74
N LYS A 378 -0.38 17.49 -32.17
CA LYS A 378 0.38 16.93 -33.29
C LYS A 378 1.81 16.65 -32.84
N ILE A 379 2.37 15.50 -33.20
CA ILE A 379 3.80 15.20 -33.02
C ILE A 379 4.46 15.13 -34.39
N GLU A 380 5.61 15.78 -34.53
CA GLU A 380 6.44 15.76 -35.73
C GLU A 380 7.87 15.35 -35.37
N VAL A 381 8.48 14.50 -36.20
CA VAL A 381 9.88 14.08 -36.06
C VAL A 381 10.68 14.74 -37.18
N VAL A 382 11.57 15.67 -36.83
CA VAL A 382 12.37 16.45 -37.78
C VAL A 382 13.84 16.30 -37.41
N LYS A 383 14.67 15.73 -38.31
CA LYS A 383 16.12 15.53 -38.09
C LYS A 383 16.46 14.88 -36.74
N ASP A 384 15.75 13.79 -36.40
CA ASP A 384 15.85 13.04 -35.12
C ASP A 384 15.42 13.79 -33.85
N GLU A 385 14.88 15.00 -33.97
CA GLU A 385 14.24 15.73 -32.88
C GLU A 385 12.72 15.60 -32.95
N ASN A 386 12.09 15.51 -31.78
CA ASN A 386 10.64 15.39 -31.66
C ASN A 386 10.04 16.74 -31.25
N TYR A 387 9.02 17.17 -31.97
CA TYR A 387 8.28 18.40 -31.72
C TYR A 387 6.82 18.07 -31.44
N ILE A 388 6.21 18.81 -30.52
CA ILE A 388 4.77 18.75 -30.27
C ILE A 388 4.13 20.10 -30.55
N THR A 389 3.05 20.09 -31.30
CA THR A 389 2.19 21.27 -31.51
C THR A 389 0.88 21.06 -30.77
N ILE A 390 0.52 22.02 -29.91
CA ILE A 390 -0.73 22.02 -29.14
C ILE A 390 -1.43 23.38 -29.25
N PRO A 391 -2.77 23.40 -29.36
CA PRO A 391 -3.53 24.64 -29.22
C PRO A 391 -3.57 25.07 -27.75
N LEU A 392 -3.20 26.32 -27.48
CA LEU A 392 -3.24 26.97 -26.16
C LEU A 392 -4.14 28.21 -26.21
N ILE A 393 -4.75 28.51 -25.08
CA ILE A 393 -5.58 29.68 -24.84
C ILE A 393 -4.68 30.77 -24.22
N THR A 394 -4.78 31.98 -24.75
CA THR A 394 -4.06 33.16 -24.26
C THR A 394 -5.04 34.28 -23.98
N GLU A 395 -4.85 35.00 -22.88
CA GLU A 395 -5.64 36.18 -22.55
C GLU A 395 -4.92 37.47 -23.01
N ARG A 396 -5.63 38.28 -23.80
CA ARG A 396 -5.20 39.60 -24.27
C ARG A 396 -6.37 40.57 -24.17
N ASN A 397 -6.19 41.68 -23.47
CA ASN A 397 -7.22 42.73 -23.31
C ASN A 397 -8.60 42.21 -22.84
N ASN A 398 -8.63 41.30 -21.87
CA ASN A 398 -9.84 40.62 -21.36
C ASN A 398 -10.58 39.73 -22.40
N GLU A 399 -9.95 39.42 -23.53
CA GLU A 399 -10.44 38.45 -24.50
C GLU A 399 -9.51 37.24 -24.58
N TYR A 400 -10.06 36.08 -24.92
CA TYR A 400 -9.31 34.83 -25.02
C TYR A 400 -9.11 34.43 -26.48
N PHE A 401 -7.89 34.03 -26.82
CA PHE A 401 -7.51 33.61 -28.18
C PHE A 401 -6.88 32.22 -28.15
N GLU A 402 -7.29 31.36 -29.08
CA GLU A 402 -6.66 30.04 -29.28
C GLU A 402 -5.57 30.11 -30.36
N GLU A 403 -4.34 29.78 -29.97
CA GLU A 403 -3.16 29.80 -30.84
C GLU A 403 -2.39 28.48 -30.74
N ASN A 404 -1.76 28.05 -31.84
CA ASN A 404 -0.94 26.84 -31.84
C ASN A 404 0.49 27.16 -31.42
N TYR A 405 0.98 26.46 -30.40
CA TYR A 405 2.36 26.55 -29.94
C TYR A 405 3.11 25.24 -30.21
N THR A 406 4.33 25.36 -30.72
CA THR A 406 5.20 24.21 -31.04
C THR A 406 6.37 24.15 -30.08
N PHE A 407 6.47 23.05 -29.34
CA PHE A 407 7.50 22.81 -28.33
C PHE A 407 8.43 21.69 -28.78
N ASN A 408 9.72 21.86 -28.54
CA ASN A 408 10.69 20.79 -28.68
C ASN A 408 10.63 19.87 -27.45
N LEU A 409 10.63 18.55 -27.68
CA LEU A 409 10.48 17.52 -26.64
C LEU A 409 11.80 17.08 -25.97
N ALA A 410 12.89 17.85 -26.08
CA ALA A 410 14.20 17.45 -25.58
C ALA A 410 14.49 17.77 -24.09
N LYS A 411 15.40 16.96 -23.50
CA LYS A 411 16.12 17.10 -22.21
C LYS A 411 15.46 16.57 -20.91
N LEU A 412 14.83 15.39 -20.94
CA LEU A 412 14.93 14.43 -19.84
C LEU A 412 15.73 13.20 -20.30
N LYS A 413 17.03 13.39 -20.55
CA LYS A 413 17.98 12.41 -21.12
C LYS A 413 17.96 11.00 -20.51
N LYS A 414 17.33 10.74 -19.35
CA LYS A 414 17.25 9.39 -18.74
C LYS A 414 15.91 8.66 -18.89
N LEU A 415 14.83 9.36 -19.26
CA LEU A 415 13.48 8.77 -19.34
C LEU A 415 12.99 8.62 -20.79
N SER A 416 13.46 9.48 -21.70
CA SER A 416 13.15 9.44 -23.12
C SER A 416 14.03 8.46 -23.92
N GLU A 417 15.15 7.96 -23.38
CA GLU A 417 16.01 6.94 -24.06
C GLU A 417 15.23 5.68 -24.42
N ASN A 418 14.18 5.40 -23.65
CA ASN A 418 13.34 4.23 -23.79
C ASN A 418 12.19 4.44 -24.78
N ILE A 419 12.02 5.61 -25.38
CA ILE A 419 10.93 5.88 -26.33
C ILE A 419 11.45 6.57 -27.58
N THR A 420 11.05 6.04 -28.73
CA THR A 420 11.31 6.64 -30.03
C THR A 420 9.99 6.79 -30.77
N PHE A 421 9.67 8.01 -31.21
CA PHE A 421 8.54 8.26 -32.10
C PHE A 421 8.92 7.82 -33.52
N ILE A 422 8.05 7.07 -34.19
CA ILE A 422 8.31 6.58 -35.54
C ILE A 422 7.84 7.63 -36.55
N PRO A 423 8.69 8.17 -37.44
CA PRO A 423 8.24 9.14 -38.43
C PRO A 423 7.07 8.62 -39.25
N LYS A 424 6.06 9.45 -39.53
CA LYS A 424 4.87 9.05 -40.29
C LYS A 424 5.21 8.44 -41.66
N SER A 425 6.31 8.86 -42.28
CA SER A 425 6.82 8.29 -43.53
C SER A 425 7.18 6.80 -43.44
N LYS A 426 7.51 6.30 -42.24
CA LYS A 426 7.82 4.89 -41.97
C LYS A 426 6.63 4.09 -41.45
N ASN A 427 5.45 4.71 -41.27
CA ASN A 427 4.28 4.02 -40.71
C ASN A 427 3.83 2.81 -41.55
N LYS A 428 3.96 2.88 -42.88
CA LYS A 428 3.61 1.77 -43.80
C LYS A 428 4.37 0.47 -43.52
N GLU A 429 5.58 0.55 -42.98
CA GLU A 429 6.37 -0.63 -42.57
C GLU A 429 5.80 -1.33 -41.32
N PHE A 430 4.90 -0.65 -40.59
CA PHE A 430 4.27 -1.12 -39.35
C PHE A 430 2.75 -1.29 -39.49
N GLU A 431 2.14 -0.92 -40.63
CA GLU A 431 0.72 -1.10 -40.94
C GLU A 431 0.31 -2.58 -41.05
N PHE A 432 1.24 -3.49 -41.38
CA PHE A 432 1.06 -4.96 -41.43
C PHE A 432 0.70 -5.62 -40.09
N ILE A 433 0.64 -4.85 -39.01
CA ILE A 433 0.37 -5.35 -37.67
C ILE A 433 -1.15 -5.44 -37.41
N ASP A 434 -2.03 -4.75 -38.15
CA ASP A 434 -3.51 -4.82 -38.04
C ASP A 434 -4.16 -5.46 -39.27
N SER A 435 -4.41 -6.78 -39.24
CA SER A 435 -5.11 -7.48 -40.33
C SER A 435 -6.64 -7.40 -40.26
N ASN A 436 -7.21 -6.55 -39.41
CA ASN A 436 -8.67 -6.48 -39.19
C ASN A 436 -9.31 -5.12 -39.55
N ASP A 437 -8.53 -4.08 -39.85
CA ASP A 437 -9.03 -2.73 -40.17
C ASP A 437 -8.63 -2.29 -41.60
N GLU A 438 -8.42 -3.23 -42.53
CA GLU A 438 -7.90 -2.94 -43.89
C GLU A 438 -8.88 -2.17 -44.80
N GLU A 439 -10.16 -2.03 -44.42
CA GLU A 439 -11.16 -1.39 -45.30
C GLU A 439 -11.47 0.09 -45.00
N GLU A 440 -11.24 0.61 -43.78
CA GLU A 440 -11.49 2.03 -43.48
C GLU A 440 -10.26 2.95 -43.65
N ASP A 441 -9.04 2.44 -43.51
CA ASP A 441 -7.81 3.28 -43.48
C ASP A 441 -7.31 3.76 -44.87
N LYS A 442 -7.89 3.25 -45.97
CA LYS A 442 -7.47 3.65 -47.33
C LYS A 442 -7.89 5.07 -47.73
N LYS A 443 -8.75 5.75 -46.96
CA LYS A 443 -9.30 7.07 -47.35
C LYS A 443 -8.66 8.30 -46.69
N ASP A 444 -7.79 8.19 -45.67
CA ASP A 444 -7.26 9.39 -44.99
C ASP A 444 -5.92 9.18 -44.25
N GLN A 445 -4.79 9.08 -44.98
CA GLN A 445 -3.42 8.97 -44.40
C GLN A 445 -3.07 10.08 -43.37
N LYS A 446 -3.85 11.18 -43.30
CA LYS A 446 -3.66 12.26 -42.33
C LYS A 446 -4.11 11.92 -40.90
N LYS A 447 -5.03 10.95 -40.70
CA LYS A 447 -5.67 10.66 -39.40
C LYS A 447 -5.13 9.44 -38.65
N SER A 448 -4.09 8.76 -39.14
CA SER A 448 -3.53 7.59 -38.47
C SER A 448 -2.83 7.93 -37.14
N LYS A 449 -3.01 7.07 -36.13
CA LYS A 449 -2.36 7.17 -34.81
C LYS A 449 -0.83 7.18 -34.97
N GLN A 450 -0.14 7.90 -34.08
CA GLN A 450 1.32 7.99 -34.07
C GLN A 450 1.93 6.70 -33.44
N TYR A 451 2.74 5.96 -34.21
CA TYR A 451 3.42 4.77 -33.70
C TYR A 451 4.62 5.13 -32.82
N ILE A 452 4.84 4.31 -31.80
CA ILE A 452 5.85 4.50 -30.77
C ILE A 452 6.62 3.20 -30.57
N LYS A 453 7.94 3.30 -30.57
CA LYS A 453 8.85 2.23 -30.16
C LYS A 453 9.26 2.46 -28.71
N TYR A 454 9.10 1.45 -27.87
CA TYR A 454 9.63 1.38 -26.51
C TYR A 454 10.88 0.50 -26.47
N CYS A 455 11.89 0.90 -25.70
CA CYS A 455 13.10 0.13 -25.40
C CYS A 455 13.24 0.02 -23.87
N ASP A 456 13.50 -1.18 -23.34
CA ASP A 456 13.84 -1.33 -21.92
C ASP A 456 15.34 -1.15 -21.62
N THR A 457 15.73 -1.36 -20.36
CA THR A 457 17.11 -1.20 -19.92
C THR A 457 18.08 -2.24 -20.50
N ALA A 458 17.62 -3.37 -21.02
CA ALA A 458 18.44 -4.31 -21.79
C ALA A 458 18.29 -4.12 -23.30
N LYS A 459 17.70 -3.00 -23.73
CA LYS A 459 17.43 -2.66 -25.12
C LYS A 459 16.46 -3.63 -25.81
N ASN A 460 15.66 -4.39 -25.05
CA ASN A 460 14.54 -5.11 -25.63
C ASN A 460 13.53 -4.10 -26.13
N THR A 461 12.96 -4.35 -27.31
CA THR A 461 12.06 -3.40 -27.97
C THR A 461 10.62 -3.89 -27.95
N SER A 462 9.68 -2.97 -27.83
CA SER A 462 8.24 -3.21 -27.93
C SER A 462 7.56 -2.04 -28.65
N TYR A 463 6.36 -2.22 -29.20
CA TYR A 463 5.69 -1.22 -30.04
C TYR A 463 4.27 -0.95 -29.56
N GLY A 464 3.82 0.30 -29.69
CA GLY A 464 2.44 0.69 -29.39
C GLY A 464 2.03 1.95 -30.15
N LYS A 465 0.78 2.36 -29.94
CA LYS A 465 0.18 3.56 -30.55
C LYS A 465 0.07 4.68 -29.52
N SER A 466 0.15 5.92 -29.98
CA SER A 466 -0.14 7.10 -29.17
C SER A 466 -1.59 7.15 -28.68
N GLY A 467 -1.81 7.95 -27.65
CA GLY A 467 -3.12 8.18 -27.05
C GLY A 467 -3.21 9.61 -26.56
N GLY A 468 -4.24 9.91 -25.75
CA GLY A 468 -4.43 11.26 -25.22
C GLY A 468 -3.27 11.73 -24.33
N ILE A 469 -3.02 13.03 -24.34
CA ILE A 469 -2.03 13.71 -23.50
C ILE A 469 -2.71 14.64 -22.50
N ARG A 470 -1.99 15.00 -21.43
CA ARG A 470 -2.46 15.94 -20.40
C ARG A 470 -1.36 16.91 -20.03
N LEU A 471 -1.67 18.19 -19.83
CA LEU A 471 -0.69 19.18 -19.37
C LEU A 471 -0.65 19.23 -17.84
N TYR A 472 0.47 18.80 -17.26
CA TYR A 472 0.70 18.84 -15.82
C TYR A 472 1.63 19.97 -15.43
N PHE A 473 1.39 20.59 -14.28
CA PHE A 473 2.30 21.54 -13.65
C PHE A 473 2.84 20.97 -12.34
N ASN A 474 4.04 21.42 -11.94
CA ASN A 474 4.55 21.12 -10.61
C ASN A 474 3.64 21.77 -9.55
N ARG A 475 3.00 20.94 -8.72
CA ARG A 475 2.04 21.41 -7.70
C ARG A 475 2.64 22.43 -6.73
N ASN A 476 3.90 22.27 -6.34
CA ASN A 476 4.56 23.19 -5.40
C ASN A 476 4.87 24.54 -6.05
N GLU A 477 5.29 24.54 -7.31
CA GLU A 477 5.54 25.79 -8.04
C GLU A 477 4.22 26.54 -8.25
N LEU A 478 3.16 25.81 -8.60
CA LEU A 478 1.83 26.35 -8.83
C LEU A 478 1.18 26.94 -7.56
N GLU A 479 1.27 26.24 -6.43
CA GLU A 479 0.79 26.77 -5.13
C GLU A 479 1.52 28.04 -4.70
N ASN A 480 2.82 28.16 -5.01
CA ASN A 480 3.65 29.30 -4.63
C ASN A 480 3.77 30.36 -5.74
N TYR A 481 3.06 30.17 -6.86
CA TYR A 481 3.11 31.09 -7.98
C TYR A 481 2.56 32.46 -7.58
N LYS A 482 3.40 33.47 -7.80
CA LYS A 482 3.07 34.90 -7.69
C LYS A 482 3.21 35.52 -9.07
N ASP A 483 2.29 36.42 -9.42
CA ASP A 483 2.26 37.05 -10.73
C ASP A 483 3.60 37.70 -11.08
N GLY A 484 4.05 37.52 -12.32
CA GLY A 484 5.32 38.05 -12.82
C GLY A 484 6.58 37.22 -12.52
N LYS A 485 6.51 36.16 -11.71
CA LYS A 485 7.65 35.22 -11.55
C LYS A 485 7.72 34.23 -12.70
N LYS A 486 8.95 33.94 -13.17
CA LYS A 486 9.22 32.90 -14.16
C LYS A 486 8.76 31.56 -13.59
N MET A 487 7.73 30.98 -14.20
CA MET A 487 7.38 29.61 -13.91
C MET A 487 8.45 28.76 -14.57
N ASP A 488 9.31 28.11 -13.79
CA ASP A 488 10.21 27.06 -14.29
C ASP A 488 9.36 25.81 -14.60
N SER A 489 8.26 25.98 -15.35
CA SER A 489 7.20 25.00 -15.42
C SER A 489 7.73 23.72 -16.04
N TYR A 490 7.74 22.69 -15.21
CA TYR A 490 7.71 21.31 -15.66
C TYR A 490 6.34 21.06 -16.25
N THR A 491 6.07 21.60 -17.44
CA THR A 491 4.93 21.12 -18.22
C THR A 491 5.28 19.72 -18.66
N VAL A 492 4.73 18.76 -17.94
CA VAL A 492 4.86 17.36 -18.25
C VAL A 492 3.64 16.99 -19.06
N PHE A 493 3.80 16.39 -20.24
CA PHE A 493 2.69 15.63 -20.82
C PHE A 493 2.92 14.14 -20.71
N THR A 494 1.85 13.41 -20.39
CA THR A 494 1.84 11.95 -20.36
C THR A 494 1.25 11.42 -21.65
N LEU A 495 2.08 10.77 -22.46
CA LEU A 495 1.60 10.03 -23.62
C LEU A 495 1.05 8.69 -23.15
N SER A 496 -0.25 8.46 -23.37
CA SER A 496 -0.88 7.16 -23.13
C SER A 496 -0.56 6.23 -24.30
N ILE A 497 0.34 5.27 -24.12
CA ILE A 497 0.60 4.28 -25.17
C ILE A 497 -0.49 3.21 -25.11
N ARG A 498 -1.25 3.00 -26.18
CA ARG A 498 -2.29 1.97 -26.33
C ARG A 498 -1.86 0.88 -27.31
N ASP A 499 -2.54 -0.25 -27.25
CA ASP A 499 -2.44 -1.32 -28.25
C ASP A 499 -1.02 -1.87 -28.43
N TYR A 500 -0.37 -2.24 -27.32
CA TYR A 500 0.91 -2.94 -27.36
C TYR A 500 0.75 -4.28 -28.08
N LYS A 501 1.28 -4.37 -29.29
CA LYS A 501 1.57 -5.64 -29.93
C LYS A 501 3.05 -5.90 -29.70
N SER A 502 3.33 -6.91 -28.87
CA SER A 502 4.69 -7.41 -28.74
C SER A 502 5.26 -7.73 -30.13
N LEU A 503 6.58 -7.65 -30.27
CA LEU A 503 7.36 -7.97 -31.48
C LEU A 503 7.01 -9.33 -32.12
N PHE A 504 6.29 -10.18 -31.40
CA PHE A 504 5.72 -11.46 -31.84
C PHE A 504 4.60 -11.34 -32.88
N ALA A 505 4.15 -10.14 -33.26
CA ALA A 505 3.17 -9.94 -34.34
C ALA A 505 3.73 -10.19 -35.76
N LYS A 506 5.07 -10.25 -35.94
CA LYS A 506 5.68 -10.56 -37.25
C LYS A 506 5.49 -12.01 -37.68
N GLU A 507 5.21 -12.91 -36.75
CA GLU A 507 4.90 -14.31 -37.03
C GLU A 507 3.41 -14.50 -36.76
N LYS A 508 2.69 -15.27 -37.58
CA LYS A 508 1.23 -15.58 -37.50
C LYS A 508 0.78 -16.25 -36.17
N LEU A 509 1.55 -16.12 -35.10
CA LEU A 509 1.38 -16.76 -33.79
C LEU A 509 0.60 -15.90 -32.79
N GLN A 510 0.35 -14.61 -33.06
CA GLN A 510 -0.38 -13.75 -32.11
C GLN A 510 -1.91 -13.88 -32.06
N PRO A 511 -2.64 -14.50 -33.01
CA PRO A 511 -3.99 -14.96 -32.70
C PRO A 511 -3.94 -16.21 -31.83
N GLN A 512 -2.86 -16.99 -31.81
CA GLN A 512 -2.82 -18.23 -31.05
C GLN A 512 -2.38 -18.03 -29.61
N ILE A 513 -1.42 -17.18 -29.28
CA ILE A 513 -1.02 -17.03 -27.86
C ILE A 513 -2.12 -16.30 -27.08
N PHE A 514 -2.77 -15.27 -27.61
CA PHE A 514 -3.95 -14.69 -26.94
C PHE A 514 -5.21 -15.58 -27.08
N ASN A 515 -5.46 -16.30 -28.19
CA ASN A 515 -6.58 -17.28 -28.20
C ASN A 515 -6.26 -18.67 -27.61
N THR A 516 -5.07 -18.91 -27.03
CA THR A 516 -4.76 -20.15 -26.29
C THR A 516 -4.38 -19.86 -24.84
N VAL A 517 -3.65 -18.79 -24.56
CA VAL A 517 -3.33 -18.27 -23.22
C VAL A 517 -4.44 -17.34 -22.68
N ASP A 518 -5.34 -16.81 -23.51
CA ASP A 518 -6.55 -16.09 -23.04
C ASP A 518 -7.84 -16.90 -23.29
N ASN A 519 -7.94 -17.78 -24.32
CA ASN A 519 -9.15 -18.64 -24.52
C ASN A 519 -9.04 -20.12 -24.10
N LYS A 520 -7.89 -20.64 -23.65
CA LYS A 520 -7.82 -21.95 -22.94
C LYS A 520 -7.26 -21.83 -21.53
N ILE A 521 -6.45 -20.81 -21.26
CA ILE A 521 -6.19 -20.32 -19.89
C ILE A 521 -7.33 -19.42 -19.36
N THR A 522 -8.48 -19.35 -20.03
CA THR A 522 -9.77 -18.87 -19.48
C THR A 522 -10.33 -19.71 -18.32
N SER A 523 -9.68 -20.82 -17.94
CA SER A 523 -9.94 -21.47 -16.65
C SER A 523 -8.96 -21.08 -15.53
N LEU A 524 -7.88 -20.34 -15.84
CA LEU A 524 -7.21 -19.45 -14.88
C LEU A 524 -8.01 -18.17 -14.76
N LYS A 525 -9.14 -18.23 -14.04
CA LYS A 525 -9.91 -17.03 -13.74
C LYS A 525 -9.05 -16.09 -12.90
N ILE A 526 -8.38 -15.12 -13.55
CA ILE A 526 -8.10 -13.84 -12.91
C ILE A 526 -9.48 -13.26 -12.61
N GLN A 527 -10.02 -13.53 -11.44
CA GLN A 527 -11.26 -12.90 -10.99
C GLN A 527 -10.97 -11.42 -10.77
N LYS A 528 -11.07 -10.62 -11.83
CA LYS A 528 -11.18 -9.17 -11.70
C LYS A 528 -12.54 -8.88 -11.07
N LYS A 529 -12.57 -8.71 -9.76
CA LYS A 529 -13.73 -8.10 -9.09
C LYS A 529 -13.81 -6.64 -9.55
N PHE A 530 -14.74 -6.35 -10.45
CA PHE A 530 -15.12 -4.97 -10.73
C PHE A 530 -16.09 -4.50 -9.66
N GLY A 531 -15.59 -3.64 -8.77
CA GLY A 531 -16.35 -2.96 -7.73
C GLY A 531 -15.53 -2.84 -6.47
N ASN A 532 -14.86 -1.69 -6.29
CA ASN A 532 -14.19 -1.11 -5.09
C ASN A 532 -13.51 -2.01 -4.02
N GLU A 533 -13.36 -3.31 -4.26
CA GLU A 533 -12.76 -4.28 -3.36
C GLU A 533 -11.58 -4.95 -4.09
N GLU A 534 -10.47 -5.00 -3.37
CA GLU A 534 -9.13 -5.52 -3.69
C GLU A 534 -8.98 -6.37 -4.97
N GLN A 535 -8.09 -5.93 -5.86
CA GLN A 535 -7.63 -6.69 -7.03
C GLN A 535 -6.78 -7.89 -6.60
N THR A 536 -7.41 -8.95 -6.10
CA THR A 536 -6.73 -10.25 -5.93
C THR A 536 -6.73 -10.97 -7.27
N ASN A 537 -5.56 -11.09 -7.91
CA ASN A 537 -5.39 -11.86 -9.14
C ASN A 537 -4.96 -13.27 -8.78
N PHE A 538 -5.89 -14.05 -8.23
CA PHE A 538 -5.67 -15.46 -8.00
C PHE A 538 -5.43 -16.12 -9.36
N LEU A 539 -4.21 -16.56 -9.66
CA LEU A 539 -4.05 -17.60 -10.68
C LEU A 539 -4.64 -18.85 -10.04
N SER A 540 -5.70 -19.41 -10.63
CA SER A 540 -6.11 -20.77 -10.23
C SER A 540 -5.04 -21.78 -10.66
N TYR A 541 -5.26 -23.05 -10.37
CA TYR A 541 -4.29 -24.09 -10.70
C TYR A 541 -4.37 -24.45 -12.19
N PHE A 542 -3.25 -24.88 -12.78
CA PHE A 542 -3.27 -25.46 -14.12
C PHE A 542 -4.25 -26.64 -14.14
N THR A 543 -5.27 -26.59 -15.00
CA THR A 543 -6.16 -27.74 -15.20
C THR A 543 -5.59 -28.66 -16.28
N GLN A 544 -5.89 -29.96 -16.17
CA GLN A 544 -5.36 -31.03 -17.03
C GLN A 544 -5.60 -30.81 -18.54
N ASN A 545 -6.60 -29.99 -18.91
CA ASN A 545 -6.95 -29.68 -20.30
C ASN A 545 -6.16 -28.51 -20.92
N GLN A 546 -5.29 -27.82 -20.16
CA GLN A 546 -4.65 -26.57 -20.59
C GLN A 546 -3.24 -26.72 -21.16
N ILE A 547 -2.54 -27.83 -20.86
CA ILE A 547 -1.12 -28.02 -21.20
C ILE A 547 -0.93 -29.00 -22.39
N THR A 548 -2.02 -29.54 -22.96
CA THR A 548 -2.00 -30.61 -23.97
C THR A 548 -1.72 -30.17 -25.42
N LYS A 549 -1.34 -28.93 -25.71
CA LYS A 549 -0.94 -28.54 -27.09
C LYS A 549 0.52 -28.91 -27.35
N LYS A 550 0.75 -29.70 -28.38
CA LYS A 550 2.03 -30.25 -28.88
C LYS A 550 3.15 -29.19 -29.08
N ASP A 551 2.80 -27.90 -29.17
CA ASP A 551 3.70 -26.79 -29.52
C ASP A 551 4.57 -26.23 -28.35
N TRP A 552 4.37 -26.67 -27.10
CA TRP A 552 5.03 -26.06 -25.92
C TRP A 552 6.36 -26.73 -25.52
N MET A 553 6.76 -27.80 -26.21
CA MET A 553 7.75 -28.78 -25.74
C MET A 553 8.97 -28.94 -26.65
N ASP A 554 8.98 -28.33 -27.85
CA ASP A 554 10.08 -28.48 -28.78
C ASP A 554 11.19 -27.46 -28.49
N GLU A 555 12.42 -27.96 -28.32
CA GLU A 555 13.62 -27.16 -28.17
C GLU A 555 14.04 -26.58 -29.53
N LYS A 556 13.94 -25.26 -29.70
CA LYS A 556 14.70 -24.53 -30.72
C LYS A 556 15.52 -23.41 -30.08
N THR A 557 16.50 -22.97 -30.85
CA THR A 557 17.75 -22.31 -30.46
C THR A 557 17.63 -21.03 -29.61
N PHE A 558 18.62 -20.88 -28.72
CA PHE A 558 18.79 -19.78 -27.76
C PHE A 558 19.02 -18.41 -28.42
N GLN A 559 18.01 -17.51 -28.42
CA GLN A 559 18.22 -16.06 -28.57
C GLN A 559 16.97 -15.21 -28.24
N ASN A 560 17.13 -14.22 -27.33
CA ASN A 560 16.19 -13.11 -27.04
C ASN A 560 14.83 -13.46 -26.38
N VAL A 561 13.94 -12.48 -26.18
CA VAL A 561 12.62 -12.62 -25.51
C VAL A 561 11.67 -13.61 -26.22
N LYS A 562 12.04 -14.13 -27.40
CA LYS A 562 11.29 -15.12 -28.21
C LYS A 562 11.00 -16.44 -27.48
N GLU A 563 11.79 -16.78 -26.47
CA GLU A 563 11.64 -17.98 -25.63
C GLU A 563 10.38 -17.98 -24.74
N LEU A 564 9.68 -16.84 -24.61
CA LEU A 564 8.40 -16.82 -23.87
C LEU A 564 7.35 -17.76 -24.49
N ASN A 565 7.52 -18.15 -25.76
CA ASN A 565 6.64 -19.05 -26.49
C ASN A 565 6.94 -20.55 -26.25
N GLU A 566 8.01 -20.88 -25.53
CA GLU A 566 8.50 -22.25 -25.35
C GLU A 566 8.65 -22.62 -23.87
N GLY A 567 8.17 -23.80 -23.49
CA GLY A 567 8.21 -24.31 -22.11
C GLY A 567 7.44 -23.45 -21.10
N ILE A 568 7.43 -23.87 -19.83
CA ILE A 568 6.77 -23.15 -18.73
C ILE A 568 7.76 -22.92 -17.61
N ARG A 569 8.03 -21.63 -17.31
CA ARG A 569 8.92 -21.20 -16.24
C ARG A 569 8.25 -20.20 -15.32
N VAL A 570 8.49 -20.38 -14.04
CA VAL A 570 7.89 -19.62 -12.95
C VAL A 570 8.99 -18.99 -12.11
N LEU A 571 8.96 -17.66 -11.98
CA LEU A 571 9.81 -16.91 -11.06
C LEU A 571 9.00 -16.58 -9.79
N SER A 572 9.33 -17.23 -8.69
CA SER A 572 8.80 -16.88 -7.36
C SER A 572 9.62 -15.76 -6.72
N VAL A 573 8.95 -14.86 -6.01
CA VAL A 573 9.53 -13.66 -5.40
C VAL A 573 9.05 -13.53 -3.95
N ASP A 574 10.00 -13.58 -3.01
CA ASP A 574 9.81 -13.23 -1.60
C ASP A 574 10.36 -11.82 -1.38
N LEU A 575 9.52 -10.89 -0.91
CA LEU A 575 9.96 -9.50 -0.71
C LEU A 575 10.71 -9.39 0.62
N GLY A 576 11.85 -8.70 0.62
CA GLY A 576 12.70 -8.61 1.80
C GLY A 576 12.74 -7.21 2.44
N GLN A 577 13.11 -7.18 3.73
CA GLN A 577 13.46 -5.94 4.44
C GLN A 577 14.98 -5.67 4.49
N ARG A 578 15.81 -6.73 4.40
CA ARG A 578 17.28 -6.64 4.40
C ARG A 578 17.82 -6.30 3.01
N PHE A 579 17.36 -7.07 2.03
CA PHE A 579 17.56 -6.84 0.60
C PHE A 579 16.19 -6.76 -0.08
N PHE A 580 16.13 -6.23 -1.30
CA PHE A 580 14.87 -5.94 -1.98
C PHE A 580 13.97 -7.17 -2.18
N ALA A 581 14.52 -8.29 -2.67
CA ALA A 581 13.77 -9.54 -2.82
C ALA A 581 14.69 -10.77 -2.86
N ALA A 582 14.17 -11.95 -2.53
CA ALA A 582 14.73 -13.23 -2.91
C ALA A 582 13.89 -13.85 -4.03
N VAL A 583 14.54 -14.43 -5.03
CA VAL A 583 13.85 -15.04 -6.17
C VAL A 583 14.30 -16.46 -6.41
N SER A 584 13.38 -17.31 -6.86
CA SER A 584 13.65 -18.68 -7.28
C SER A 584 12.91 -19.03 -8.57
N CYS A 585 13.65 -19.53 -9.56
CA CYS A 585 13.13 -19.93 -10.87
C CYS A 585 12.93 -21.45 -10.93
N PHE A 586 11.77 -21.86 -11.43
CA PHE A 586 11.41 -23.26 -11.68
C PHE A 586 10.95 -23.47 -13.12
N GLU A 587 11.33 -24.59 -13.73
CA GLU A 587 10.89 -25.01 -15.06
C GLU A 587 10.11 -26.31 -14.98
N ILE A 588 9.00 -26.40 -15.71
CA ILE A 588 8.19 -27.63 -15.80
C ILE A 588 8.80 -28.55 -16.85
N MET A 589 9.11 -29.78 -16.46
CA MET A 589 9.74 -30.79 -17.32
C MET A 589 9.14 -32.18 -17.06
N SER A 590 9.30 -33.10 -18.01
CA SER A 590 8.87 -34.51 -17.86
C SER A 590 9.94 -35.44 -17.27
N GLU A 591 11.18 -34.97 -17.15
CA GLU A 591 12.31 -35.77 -16.64
C GLU A 591 12.74 -35.29 -15.25
N ILE A 592 13.06 -36.25 -14.38
CA ILE A 592 13.59 -35.97 -13.04
C ILE A 592 15.11 -35.85 -13.10
N ASP A 593 15.64 -34.83 -12.43
CA ASP A 593 17.05 -34.73 -12.11
C ASP A 593 17.21 -34.88 -10.59
N ASN A 594 17.56 -36.08 -10.13
CA ASN A 594 17.66 -36.40 -8.69
C ASN A 594 18.74 -35.57 -7.96
N ASN A 595 19.64 -34.91 -8.69
CA ASN A 595 20.70 -34.08 -8.12
C ASN A 595 20.25 -32.63 -7.85
N LYS A 596 19.04 -32.24 -8.27
CA LYS A 596 18.50 -30.89 -8.09
C LYS A 596 17.18 -30.92 -7.32
N LEU A 597 16.87 -29.80 -6.66
CA LEU A 597 15.56 -29.63 -6.05
C LEU A 597 14.47 -29.69 -7.13
N PHE A 598 13.45 -30.50 -6.92
CA PHE A 598 12.27 -30.54 -7.76
C PHE A 598 11.00 -30.67 -6.91
N PHE A 599 9.86 -30.26 -7.47
CA PHE A 599 8.55 -30.54 -6.88
C PHE A 599 7.79 -31.50 -7.80
N ASN A 600 7.28 -32.58 -7.23
CA ASN A 600 6.43 -33.52 -7.94
C ASN A 600 5.06 -32.87 -8.18
N LEU A 601 4.62 -32.86 -9.43
CA LEU A 601 3.30 -32.31 -9.80
C LEU A 601 2.22 -33.40 -9.86
N ASN A 602 2.58 -34.66 -9.66
CA ASN A 602 1.70 -35.83 -9.84
C ASN A 602 1.23 -36.47 -8.51
N ASP A 603 1.28 -35.72 -7.40
CA ASP A 603 0.99 -36.28 -6.06
C ASP A 603 -0.47 -36.72 -5.90
N GLN A 604 -0.68 -37.88 -5.24
CA GLN A 604 -1.85 -38.76 -5.37
C GLN A 604 -3.18 -38.20 -4.84
N ASN A 605 -3.15 -37.15 -4.03
CA ASN A 605 -4.37 -36.57 -3.43
C ASN A 605 -5.11 -35.58 -4.34
N HIS A 606 -4.55 -35.23 -5.49
CA HIS A 606 -5.14 -34.29 -6.42
C HIS A 606 -5.02 -34.82 -7.85
N LYS A 607 -6.16 -35.13 -8.50
CA LYS A 607 -6.27 -35.57 -9.91
C LYS A 607 -5.82 -34.48 -10.91
N ILE A 608 -4.59 -34.00 -10.84
CA ILE A 608 -4.16 -32.80 -11.56
C ILE A 608 -2.78 -33.06 -12.19
N ILE A 609 -2.79 -33.14 -13.52
CA ILE A 609 -1.65 -33.13 -14.47
C ILE A 609 -0.97 -34.49 -14.72
N ARG A 610 -1.72 -35.48 -15.22
CA ARG A 610 -1.15 -36.34 -16.29
C ARG A 610 -1.37 -35.63 -17.62
N ILE A 611 -0.29 -35.21 -18.30
CA ILE A 611 -0.35 -34.73 -19.68
C ILE A 611 0.23 -35.86 -20.54
N ASN A 612 -0.57 -36.41 -21.46
CA ASN A 612 -0.16 -37.50 -22.35
C ASN A 612 0.46 -38.71 -21.60
N ASP A 613 -0.13 -39.11 -20.46
CA ASP A 613 0.35 -40.22 -19.60
C ASP A 613 1.78 -40.10 -19.06
N LYS A 614 2.39 -38.90 -19.15
CA LYS A 614 3.70 -38.61 -18.57
C LYS A 614 3.58 -37.87 -17.24
N ASN A 615 4.54 -38.15 -16.36
CA ASN A 615 4.72 -37.46 -15.10
C ASN A 615 5.48 -36.14 -15.31
N TYR A 616 5.05 -35.08 -14.64
CA TYR A 616 5.72 -33.77 -14.70
C TYR A 616 6.29 -33.34 -13.36
N TYR A 617 7.37 -32.55 -13.43
CA TYR A 617 8.11 -32.06 -12.29
C TYR A 617 8.44 -30.58 -12.51
N ALA A 618 8.38 -29.80 -11.43
CA ALA A 618 8.93 -28.45 -11.42
C ALA A 618 10.37 -28.49 -10.93
N LYS A 619 11.32 -28.42 -11.85
CA LYS A 619 12.76 -28.42 -11.56
C LYS A 619 13.23 -27.04 -11.15
N HIS A 620 13.96 -26.95 -10.05
CA HIS A 620 14.65 -25.73 -9.64
C HIS A 620 15.81 -25.42 -10.61
N ILE A 621 15.83 -24.20 -11.15
CA ILE A 621 16.88 -23.74 -12.07
C ILE A 621 17.92 -22.91 -11.32
N TYR A 622 17.48 -21.87 -10.62
CA TYR A 622 18.36 -21.02 -9.81
C TYR A 622 17.59 -20.30 -8.70
N SER A 623 18.31 -19.88 -7.66
CA SER A 623 17.82 -18.93 -6.65
C SER A 623 18.85 -17.83 -6.45
N LYS A 624 18.41 -16.59 -6.25
CA LYS A 624 19.32 -15.49 -5.86
C LYS A 624 18.60 -14.42 -5.05
N THR A 625 19.37 -13.63 -4.31
CA THR A 625 18.89 -12.40 -3.69
C THR A 625 19.08 -11.24 -4.65
N ILE A 626 18.03 -10.46 -4.88
CA ILE A 626 18.07 -9.17 -5.56
C ILE A 626 18.42 -8.10 -4.52
N LYS A 627 19.64 -7.58 -4.61
CA LYS A 627 20.14 -6.48 -3.79
C LYS A 627 20.16 -5.19 -4.59
N LEU A 628 19.63 -4.12 -4.02
CA LEU A 628 19.78 -2.77 -4.56
C LEU A 628 21.04 -2.10 -4.00
N SER A 629 21.47 -1.03 -4.66
CA SER A 629 22.60 -0.22 -4.18
C SER A 629 22.45 0.12 -2.69
N GLY A 630 23.49 -0.16 -1.90
CA GLY A 630 23.52 0.07 -0.46
C GLY A 630 22.91 -1.04 0.40
N GLU A 631 22.51 -2.17 -0.19
CA GLU A 631 22.02 -3.37 0.53
C GLU A 631 23.07 -4.49 0.63
N ASP A 632 24.26 -4.29 0.07
CA ASP A 632 25.37 -5.21 0.24
C ASP A 632 25.89 -5.15 1.69
N ASP A 633 26.23 -6.32 2.25
CA ASP A 633 26.75 -6.47 3.62
C ASP A 633 28.10 -5.72 3.84
N ASP A 634 28.70 -5.28 2.74
CA ASP A 634 29.96 -4.54 2.61
C ASP A 634 29.89 -3.06 3.02
N LEU A 635 29.00 -2.70 3.96
CA LEU A 635 29.14 -1.46 4.76
C LEU A 635 30.52 -1.36 5.47
N TYR A 636 31.32 -2.44 5.46
CA TYR A 636 32.71 -2.46 5.93
C TYR A 636 33.73 -1.81 4.98
N LYS A 637 33.42 -1.64 3.68
CA LYS A 637 34.32 -0.92 2.75
C LYS A 637 34.33 0.60 2.96
N GLU A 638 33.44 1.16 3.79
CA GLU A 638 33.47 2.58 4.15
C GLU A 638 34.73 2.98 4.95
N ARG A 639 35.40 2.05 5.65
CA ARG A 639 36.67 2.36 6.35
C ARG A 639 37.83 2.67 5.40
N LYS A 640 37.79 2.20 4.14
CA LYS A 640 38.85 2.49 3.16
C LYS A 640 38.56 3.73 2.29
N ILE A 641 37.36 4.30 2.34
CA ILE A 641 36.95 5.27 1.31
C ILE A 641 37.16 6.75 1.67
N ASN A 642 37.41 7.21 2.90
CA ASN A 642 37.96 8.58 3.08
C ASN A 642 38.47 8.91 4.49
N LYS A 643 39.73 9.33 4.60
CA LYS A 643 40.31 10.00 5.80
C LYS A 643 39.73 11.41 6.07
N ASN A 644 38.90 11.96 5.18
CA ASN A 644 38.46 13.36 5.17
C ASN A 644 37.11 13.66 5.88
N TYR A 645 36.50 12.70 6.59
CA TYR A 645 35.18 12.91 7.23
C TYR A 645 35.17 12.48 8.70
N LYS A 646 34.53 13.31 9.54
CA LYS A 646 34.51 13.13 11.00
C LYS A 646 33.59 12.01 11.51
N LEU A 647 32.58 11.53 10.75
CA LEU A 647 31.58 10.56 11.22
C LEU A 647 31.09 9.58 10.14
N SER A 648 31.09 8.28 10.47
CA SER A 648 30.51 7.15 9.75
C SER A 648 28.96 7.11 9.79
N TYR A 649 28.32 6.28 8.97
CA TYR A 649 26.85 6.10 8.98
C TYR A 649 26.31 5.66 10.34
N GLN A 650 26.97 4.69 10.99
CA GLN A 650 26.55 4.16 12.28
C GLN A 650 26.67 5.21 13.40
N GLU A 651 27.74 6.01 13.40
CA GLU A 651 27.93 7.10 14.36
C GLU A 651 26.85 8.18 14.19
N ARG A 652 26.48 8.53 12.96
CA ARG A 652 25.38 9.47 12.71
C ARG A 652 24.03 8.94 13.22
N LYS A 653 23.75 7.66 12.98
CA LYS A 653 22.54 6.99 13.49
C LYS A 653 22.49 7.02 15.02
N ASN A 654 23.64 6.78 15.67
CA ASN A 654 23.77 6.89 17.11
C ASN A 654 23.55 8.33 17.60
N LYS A 655 24.11 9.34 16.91
CA LYS A 655 23.90 10.76 17.22
C LYS A 655 22.44 11.18 17.16
N ILE A 656 21.61 10.64 16.24
CA ILE A 656 20.16 10.89 16.25
C ILE A 656 19.53 10.47 17.58
N GLY A 657 19.90 9.29 18.08
CA GLY A 657 19.43 8.78 19.37
C GLY A 657 19.86 9.66 20.53
N ILE A 658 21.11 10.11 20.53
CA ILE A 658 21.67 11.04 21.51
C ILE A 658 20.87 12.33 21.53
N PHE A 659 20.77 13.07 20.42
CA PHE A 659 20.01 14.33 20.37
C PHE A 659 18.55 14.14 20.76
N THR A 660 17.93 13.02 20.39
CA THR A 660 16.53 12.73 20.77
C THR A 660 16.37 12.64 22.29
N ARG A 661 17.33 12.04 23.00
CA ARG A 661 17.35 11.97 24.47
C ARG A 661 17.63 13.33 25.10
N GLN A 662 18.63 14.06 24.59
CA GLN A 662 19.00 15.39 25.07
C GLN A 662 17.80 16.37 25.00
N ILE A 663 17.08 16.40 23.88
CA ILE A 663 15.86 17.22 23.72
C ILE A 663 14.75 16.78 24.68
N ASN A 664 14.59 15.48 24.94
CA ASN A 664 13.59 15.00 25.91
C ASN A 664 13.90 15.49 27.32
N LYS A 665 15.16 15.39 27.74
CA LYS A 665 15.60 15.85 29.07
C LYS A 665 15.43 17.37 29.19
N LEU A 666 15.81 18.12 28.15
CA LEU A 666 15.60 19.57 28.10
C LEU A 666 14.12 19.94 28.29
N ASN A 667 13.21 19.26 27.58
CA ASN A 667 11.76 19.47 27.76
C ASN A 667 11.25 19.03 29.14
N GLN A 668 11.86 18.04 29.78
CA GLN A 668 11.49 17.61 31.13
C GLN A 668 11.81 18.70 32.17
N LEU A 669 12.88 19.48 31.98
CA LEU A 669 13.24 20.57 32.88
C LEU A 669 12.11 21.60 33.03
N LEU A 670 11.43 21.95 31.94
CA LEU A 670 10.32 22.91 32.01
C LEU A 670 9.05 22.32 32.63
N LYS A 671 8.90 20.99 32.64
CA LYS A 671 7.71 20.30 33.20
C LYS A 671 7.70 20.21 34.71
N ILE A 672 8.81 20.52 35.37
CA ILE A 672 8.88 20.58 36.84
C ILE A 672 8.30 21.89 37.36
N ILE A 673 8.17 22.91 36.49
CA ILE A 673 7.56 24.19 36.84
C ILE A 673 6.05 24.04 36.69
N ARG A 674 5.33 24.02 37.82
CA ARG A 674 3.85 23.93 37.89
C ARG A 674 3.34 25.06 38.77
N ASN A 675 2.29 25.76 38.33
CA ASN A 675 1.71 26.90 39.06
C ASN A 675 2.78 27.91 39.52
N ASP A 676 3.80 28.16 38.69
CA ASP A 676 4.93 29.04 39.00
C ASP A 676 5.88 28.60 40.14
N GLU A 677 5.76 27.35 40.61
CA GLU A 677 6.66 26.76 41.60
C GLU A 677 7.43 25.54 41.04
N ILE A 678 8.54 25.18 41.70
CA ILE A 678 9.34 24.00 41.37
C ILE A 678 8.78 22.78 42.10
N ASP A 679 8.21 21.84 41.37
CA ASP A 679 7.76 20.54 41.87
C ASP A 679 8.97 19.61 42.10
N LYS A 680 9.63 19.76 43.26
CA LYS A 680 10.86 19.03 43.62
C LYS A 680 10.62 17.52 43.79
N GLU A 681 9.44 17.10 44.24
CA GLU A 681 9.11 15.68 44.38
C GLU A 681 9.01 15.00 43.01
N LYS A 682 8.25 15.61 42.08
CA LYS A 682 8.17 15.13 40.70
C LYS A 682 9.51 15.15 39.99
N PHE A 683 10.37 16.12 40.30
CA PHE A 683 11.73 16.14 39.76
C PHE A 683 12.57 14.96 40.28
N LYS A 684 12.52 14.63 41.57
CA LYS A 684 13.19 13.45 42.14
C LYS A 684 12.67 12.15 41.51
N GLU A 685 11.35 12.02 41.33
CA GLU A 685 10.73 10.88 40.65
C GLU A 685 11.22 10.74 39.19
N LEU A 686 11.30 11.86 38.47
CA LEU A 686 11.82 11.89 37.10
C LEU A 686 13.30 11.49 37.01
N ILE A 687 14.13 11.96 37.95
CA ILE A 687 15.55 11.57 38.04
C ILE A 687 15.67 10.07 38.27
N GLU A 688 14.95 9.53 39.26
CA GLU A 688 15.01 8.10 39.56
C GLU A 688 14.54 7.25 38.38
N THR A 689 13.42 7.63 37.77
CA THR A 689 12.88 6.97 36.57
C THR A 689 13.93 6.98 35.46
N THR A 690 14.54 8.13 35.20
CA THR A 690 15.55 8.29 34.15
C THR A 690 16.82 7.47 34.44
N LYS A 691 17.30 7.44 35.69
CA LYS A 691 18.44 6.62 36.11
C LYS A 691 18.14 5.12 35.99
N ARG A 692 16.93 4.66 36.29
CA ARG A 692 16.50 3.26 36.13
C ARG A 692 16.48 2.82 34.66
N TYR A 693 15.99 3.66 33.74
CA TYR A 693 15.89 3.30 32.32
C TYR A 693 17.17 3.52 31.49
N VAL A 694 18.10 4.36 31.96
CA VAL A 694 19.24 4.87 31.16
C VAL A 694 20.60 4.50 31.80
N LYS A 695 20.69 3.33 32.46
CA LYS A 695 21.87 2.84 33.22
C LYS A 695 23.25 3.00 32.52
N ASN A 696 23.32 3.07 31.19
CA ASN A 696 24.58 3.16 30.42
C ASN A 696 24.79 4.45 29.58
N THR A 697 23.91 5.46 29.64
CA THR A 697 23.97 6.63 28.72
C THR A 697 23.54 7.96 29.36
N TYR A 698 23.71 8.12 30.68
CA TYR A 698 23.26 9.33 31.37
C TYR A 698 23.95 10.61 30.85
N ASN A 699 25.24 10.46 30.52
CA ASN A 699 26.11 11.48 29.95
C ASN A 699 26.57 11.02 28.56
N ASP A 700 25.82 11.37 27.52
CA ASP A 700 26.14 11.07 26.11
C ASP A 700 27.25 11.99 25.54
N GLY A 701 27.96 12.76 26.39
CA GLY A 701 29.08 13.63 26.03
C GLY A 701 28.74 15.04 25.51
N ILE A 702 27.45 15.40 25.41
CA ILE A 702 27.01 16.76 24.99
C ILE A 702 26.70 17.64 26.20
N ILE A 703 25.76 17.20 27.03
CA ILE A 703 25.42 17.80 28.32
C ILE A 703 25.70 16.76 29.40
N ASP A 704 26.36 17.18 30.48
CA ASP A 704 26.52 16.41 31.71
C ASP A 704 25.27 16.61 32.57
N TRP A 705 24.36 15.64 32.50
CA TRP A 705 23.10 15.74 33.21
C TRP A 705 23.23 15.53 34.71
N ASN A 706 24.25 14.80 35.18
CA ASN A 706 24.46 14.63 36.62
C ASN A 706 24.71 15.98 37.31
N ASN A 707 25.52 16.82 36.68
CA ASN A 707 25.78 18.17 37.18
C ASN A 707 24.51 19.05 37.11
N VAL A 708 23.79 18.99 35.99
CA VAL A 708 22.53 19.74 35.81
C VAL A 708 21.50 19.36 36.89
N ASP A 709 21.32 18.07 37.18
CA ASP A 709 20.34 17.63 38.17
C ASP A 709 20.69 18.11 39.59
N ASN A 710 21.97 18.08 39.96
CA ASN A 710 22.44 18.59 41.25
C ASN A 710 22.17 20.11 41.38
N LYS A 711 22.40 20.88 40.31
CA LYS A 711 22.08 22.32 40.30
C LYS A 711 20.60 22.58 40.52
N ILE A 712 19.71 21.84 39.84
CA ILE A 712 18.26 22.04 39.96
C ILE A 712 17.76 21.74 41.38
N LEU A 713 18.30 20.72 42.04
CA LEU A 713 17.95 20.42 43.43
C LEU A 713 18.28 21.57 44.40
N SER A 714 19.29 22.38 44.07
CA SER A 714 19.69 23.56 44.84
C SER A 714 18.88 24.83 44.54
N TYR A 715 18.10 24.86 43.46
CA TYR A 715 17.34 26.04 43.08
C TYR A 715 16.05 26.18 43.89
N GLU A 716 15.71 27.42 44.22
CA GLU A 716 14.49 27.80 44.95
C GLU A 716 13.51 28.56 44.06
N ASN A 717 14.00 29.26 43.03
CA ASN A 717 13.18 30.05 42.11
C ASN A 717 13.10 29.41 40.71
N LYS A 718 11.90 29.46 40.10
CA LYS A 718 11.66 29.03 38.71
C LYS A 718 12.56 29.74 37.70
N GLU A 719 12.94 30.99 37.94
CA GLU A 719 13.73 31.77 36.97
C GLU A 719 15.14 31.19 36.79
N ASP A 720 15.71 30.58 37.84
CA ASP A 720 17.02 29.91 37.76
C ASP A 720 16.95 28.66 36.88
N VAL A 721 15.85 27.90 36.98
CA VAL A 721 15.57 26.74 36.12
C VAL A 721 15.37 27.19 34.67
N ILE A 722 14.65 28.28 34.44
CA ILE A 722 14.42 28.85 33.10
C ILE A 722 15.73 29.33 32.47
N ASN A 723 16.58 30.00 33.24
CA ASN A 723 17.88 30.48 32.77
C ASN A 723 18.85 29.34 32.46
N LEU A 724 18.90 28.31 33.32
CA LEU A 724 19.64 27.08 33.05
C LEU A 724 19.12 26.38 31.78
N HIS A 725 17.80 26.30 31.60
CA HIS A 725 17.21 25.76 30.38
C HIS A 725 17.66 26.55 29.13
N LYS A 726 17.63 27.89 29.16
CA LYS A 726 18.09 28.74 28.04
C LYS A 726 19.58 28.51 27.72
N GLU A 727 20.43 28.37 28.73
CA GLU A 727 21.86 28.08 28.57
C GLU A 727 22.08 26.72 27.88
N LEU A 728 21.44 25.68 28.40
CA LEU A 728 21.53 24.31 27.86
C LEU A 728 20.96 24.22 26.44
N ASP A 729 19.86 24.92 26.16
CA ASP A 729 19.26 24.99 24.82
C ASP A 729 20.24 25.57 23.79
N LYS A 730 20.90 26.69 24.13
CA LYS A 730 21.93 27.32 23.26
C LYS A 730 23.12 26.40 23.03
N LYS A 731 23.60 25.72 24.07
CA LYS A 731 24.71 24.75 23.95
C LYS A 731 24.32 23.61 23.00
N LEU A 732 23.14 23.03 23.21
CA LEU A 732 22.64 21.93 22.38
C LEU A 732 22.37 22.38 20.93
N GLU A 733 21.98 23.64 20.71
CA GLU A 733 21.75 24.21 19.39
C GLU A 733 23.01 24.22 18.52
N ILE A 734 24.16 24.57 19.09
CA ILE A 734 25.45 24.62 18.37
C ILE A 734 25.80 23.22 17.84
N ASP A 735 25.79 22.22 18.71
CA ASP A 735 26.08 20.83 18.36
C ASP A 735 25.05 20.27 17.37
N PHE A 736 23.77 20.63 17.55
CA PHE A 736 22.71 20.22 16.66
C PHE A 736 22.90 20.80 15.25
N LYS A 737 23.22 22.09 15.13
CA LYS A 737 23.51 22.74 13.83
C LYS A 737 24.70 22.08 13.14
N GLU A 738 25.78 21.79 13.85
CA GLU A 738 26.94 21.08 13.28
C GLU A 738 26.54 19.69 12.79
N PHE A 739 25.80 18.93 13.60
CA PHE A 739 25.32 17.60 13.19
C PHE A 739 24.44 17.65 11.93
N ILE A 740 23.50 18.59 11.85
CA ILE A 740 22.66 18.76 10.66
C ILE A 740 23.51 19.14 9.42
N ARG A 741 24.54 19.96 9.59
CA ARG A 741 25.49 20.30 8.51
C ARG A 741 26.24 19.06 8.02
N GLU A 742 26.72 18.22 8.93
CA GLU A 742 27.38 16.95 8.58
C GLU A 742 26.44 15.99 7.83
N CYS A 743 25.16 15.92 8.21
CA CYS A 743 24.16 15.10 7.54
C CYS A 743 23.83 15.54 6.10
N ARG A 744 24.16 16.78 5.71
CA ARG A 744 23.94 17.28 4.33
C ARG A 744 25.05 16.90 3.35
N LYS A 745 26.19 16.38 3.82
CA LYS A 745 27.36 16.10 2.97
C LYS A 745 27.12 14.95 1.96
N PRO A 746 27.70 15.00 0.74
CA PRO A 746 27.37 14.07 -0.36
C PRO A 746 27.67 12.58 -0.12
N ILE A 747 28.66 12.23 0.71
CA ILE A 747 28.95 10.82 1.07
C ILE A 747 27.73 10.11 1.67
N PHE A 748 26.78 10.85 2.25
CA PHE A 748 25.52 10.31 2.74
C PHE A 748 24.65 9.64 1.63
N ARG A 749 24.99 9.83 0.34
CA ARG A 749 24.42 9.07 -0.78
C ARG A 749 24.91 7.61 -0.83
N SER A 750 25.88 7.20 0.01
CA SER A 750 26.48 5.84 0.05
C SER A 750 25.51 4.73 0.46
N GLY A 751 24.46 5.05 1.24
CA GLY A 751 23.40 4.08 1.58
C GLY A 751 22.50 3.69 0.41
N GLY A 752 22.76 4.21 -0.80
CA GLY A 752 22.08 3.84 -2.05
C GLY A 752 20.56 3.96 -1.96
N LEU A 753 19.86 2.90 -2.36
CA LEU A 753 18.39 2.78 -2.31
C LEU A 753 17.90 1.93 -1.13
N SER A 754 18.75 1.61 -0.16
CA SER A 754 18.42 0.72 0.97
C SER A 754 17.29 1.26 1.85
N MET A 755 16.53 0.36 2.47
CA MET A 755 15.55 0.72 3.51
C MET A 755 16.22 1.40 4.72
N GLN A 756 17.48 1.06 5.03
CA GLN A 756 18.22 1.67 6.14
C GLN A 756 18.45 3.18 5.91
N ARG A 757 18.75 3.59 4.67
CA ARG A 757 18.86 5.01 4.33
C ARG A 757 17.53 5.74 4.50
N ILE A 758 16.43 5.11 4.07
CA ILE A 758 15.07 5.66 4.23
C ILE A 758 14.73 5.81 5.72
N ASP A 759 14.98 4.79 6.55
CA ASP A 759 14.77 4.84 8.01
C ASP A 759 15.56 5.99 8.65
N PHE A 760 16.83 6.13 8.29
CA PHE A 760 17.67 7.22 8.79
C PHE A 760 17.07 8.59 8.44
N LEU A 761 16.65 8.80 7.19
CA LEU A 761 16.10 10.08 6.75
C LEU A 761 14.77 10.38 7.44
N GLU A 762 13.92 9.38 7.65
CA GLU A 762 12.69 9.54 8.44
C GLU A 762 12.99 9.91 9.90
N LYS A 763 13.97 9.23 10.53
CA LYS A 763 14.41 9.54 11.89
C LYS A 763 15.02 10.93 12.00
N LEU A 764 15.82 11.34 11.01
CA LEU A 764 16.36 12.70 10.92
C LEU A 764 15.24 13.73 10.80
N ASN A 765 14.22 13.47 9.98
CA ASN A 765 13.07 14.36 9.86
C ASN A 765 12.27 14.45 11.18
N LYS A 766 12.05 13.32 11.87
CA LYS A 766 11.43 13.29 13.21
C LYS A 766 12.24 14.09 14.22
N LEU A 767 13.56 13.94 14.21
CA LEU A 767 14.47 14.70 15.09
C LEU A 767 14.38 16.20 14.81
N LYS A 768 14.41 16.63 13.54
CA LYS A 768 14.25 18.05 13.17
C LYS A 768 12.90 18.63 13.62
N ARG A 769 11.81 17.87 13.45
CA ARG A 769 10.48 18.29 13.93
C ARG A 769 10.48 18.42 15.45
N LYS A 770 11.06 17.45 16.16
CA LYS A 770 11.16 17.48 17.61
C LYS A 770 11.99 18.66 18.11
N TRP A 771 13.10 18.97 17.44
CA TRP A 771 13.92 20.14 17.75
C TRP A 771 13.12 21.43 17.61
N VAL A 772 12.40 21.64 16.50
CA VAL A 772 11.66 22.89 16.28
C VAL A 772 10.39 22.98 17.14
N ALA A 773 9.73 21.86 17.41
CA ALA A 773 8.55 21.80 18.28
C ALA A 773 8.88 21.69 19.78
N ARG A 774 10.15 21.86 20.18
CA ARG A 774 10.54 21.81 21.59
C ARG A 774 10.05 23.07 22.30
N THR A 775 9.58 22.91 23.53
CA THR A 775 9.01 23.99 24.33
C THR A 775 10.13 24.88 24.85
N GLN A 776 9.97 26.20 24.75
CA GLN A 776 10.89 27.16 25.36
C GLN A 776 10.33 27.76 26.66
N LYS A 777 9.03 27.57 26.90
CA LYS A 777 8.31 27.98 28.12
C LYS A 777 7.54 26.79 28.71
N SER A 778 7.26 26.82 30.02
CA SER A 778 6.40 25.81 30.66
C SER A 778 4.98 25.85 30.08
N ALA A 779 4.34 24.68 29.98
CA ALA A 779 2.98 24.48 29.45
C ALA A 779 2.71 24.95 27.99
N GLU A 780 3.72 25.38 27.24
CA GLU A 780 3.56 25.76 25.84
C GLU A 780 3.47 24.52 24.93
N SER A 781 2.57 24.51 23.94
CA SER A 781 2.55 23.49 22.90
C SER A 781 2.79 24.12 21.54
N ILE A 782 3.84 23.66 20.85
CA ILE A 782 4.21 24.19 19.52
C ILE A 782 3.69 23.24 18.45
N VAL A 783 2.63 23.66 17.75
CA VAL A 783 2.10 22.93 16.59
C VAL A 783 2.81 23.40 15.33
N LEU A 784 3.64 22.52 14.75
CA LEU A 784 4.29 22.81 13.48
C LEU A 784 3.29 22.80 12.33
N THR A 785 3.46 23.73 11.39
CA THR A 785 2.69 23.71 10.14
C THR A 785 2.91 22.41 9.36
N PRO A 786 1.91 21.90 8.64
CA PRO A 786 2.04 20.68 7.83
C PRO A 786 3.17 20.73 6.78
N LYS A 787 3.60 21.93 6.37
CA LYS A 787 4.65 22.17 5.37
C LYS A 787 6.07 22.10 5.95
N PHE A 788 6.25 22.02 7.27
CA PHE A 788 7.59 21.93 7.86
C PHE A 788 8.34 20.66 7.39
N GLY A 789 9.58 20.85 6.92
CA GLY A 789 10.43 19.74 6.45
C GLY A 789 9.99 19.13 5.11
N TYR A 790 9.09 19.78 4.37
CA TYR A 790 8.53 19.28 3.11
C TYR A 790 9.60 18.80 2.12
N LYS A 791 10.65 19.58 1.85
CA LYS A 791 11.74 19.19 0.91
C LYS A 791 12.43 17.86 1.28
N LEU A 792 12.64 17.61 2.58
CA LEU A 792 13.23 16.36 3.04
C LEU A 792 12.23 15.21 2.89
N LYS A 793 10.95 15.45 3.17
CA LYS A 793 9.87 14.47 2.99
C LYS A 793 9.69 14.11 1.51
N GLU A 794 9.74 15.09 0.62
CA GLU A 794 9.73 14.92 -0.84
C GLU A 794 10.92 14.07 -1.29
N HIS A 795 12.14 14.38 -0.84
CA HIS A 795 13.31 13.55 -1.12
C HIS A 795 13.16 12.10 -0.63
N ILE A 796 12.57 11.88 0.54
CA ILE A 796 12.29 10.53 1.07
C ILE A 796 11.30 9.79 0.15
N ASN A 797 10.26 10.46 -0.31
CA ASN A 797 9.26 9.88 -1.20
C ASN A 797 9.87 9.55 -2.57
N GLU A 798 10.65 10.46 -3.16
CA GLU A 798 11.39 10.21 -4.40
C GLU A 798 12.34 9.01 -4.27
N LEU A 799 13.01 8.89 -3.12
CA LEU A 799 13.90 7.76 -2.83
C LEU A 799 13.12 6.44 -2.75
N LYS A 800 11.95 6.44 -2.09
CA LYS A 800 11.04 5.28 -2.03
C LYS A 800 10.55 4.89 -3.43
N ASP A 801 10.09 5.85 -4.21
CA ASP A 801 9.62 5.61 -5.57
C ASP A 801 10.75 5.08 -6.47
N ASN A 802 11.96 5.63 -6.36
CA ASN A 802 13.11 5.17 -7.12
C ASN A 802 13.54 3.74 -6.71
N ARG A 803 13.51 3.44 -5.41
CA ARG A 803 13.73 2.08 -4.89
C ARG A 803 12.74 1.08 -5.50
N VAL A 804 11.44 1.40 -5.47
CA VAL A 804 10.39 0.56 -6.07
C VAL A 804 10.64 0.37 -7.57
N LYS A 805 10.86 1.46 -8.31
CA LYS A 805 11.07 1.41 -9.76
C LYS A 805 12.28 0.56 -10.15
N GLN A 806 13.42 0.75 -9.49
CA GLN A 806 14.63 -0.01 -9.80
C GLN A 806 14.54 -1.48 -9.37
N GLY A 807 13.95 -1.76 -8.21
CA GLY A 807 13.78 -3.13 -7.76
C GLY A 807 12.79 -3.93 -8.60
N VAL A 808 11.66 -3.32 -8.99
CA VAL A 808 10.72 -3.91 -9.96
C VAL A 808 11.40 -4.18 -11.30
N ASN A 809 12.19 -3.24 -11.80
CA ASN A 809 12.96 -3.46 -13.02
C ASN A 809 13.91 -4.66 -12.86
N TYR A 810 14.61 -4.79 -11.75
CA TYR A 810 15.50 -5.92 -11.49
C TYR A 810 14.75 -7.26 -11.47
N ILE A 811 13.60 -7.33 -10.80
CA ILE A 811 12.74 -8.53 -10.82
C ILE A 811 12.35 -8.87 -12.26
N LEU A 812 11.87 -7.89 -13.02
CA LEU A 812 11.45 -8.09 -14.41
C LEU A 812 12.61 -8.54 -15.32
N MET A 813 13.78 -7.90 -15.22
CA MET A 813 14.96 -8.32 -16.00
C MET A 813 15.40 -9.74 -15.63
N THR A 814 15.33 -10.10 -14.34
CA THR A 814 15.62 -11.46 -13.87
C THR A 814 14.61 -12.46 -14.44
N ALA A 815 13.32 -12.11 -14.46
CA ALA A 815 12.28 -12.91 -15.10
C ALA A 815 12.53 -13.07 -16.60
N LEU A 816 12.98 -12.03 -17.30
CA LEU A 816 13.38 -12.08 -18.71
C LEU A 816 14.70 -12.83 -18.95
N GLY A 817 15.36 -13.30 -17.89
CA GLY A 817 16.58 -14.11 -17.96
C GLY A 817 17.89 -13.31 -18.00
N TYR A 818 17.84 -12.00 -17.74
CA TYR A 818 19.00 -11.13 -17.70
C TYR A 818 19.63 -11.05 -16.30
N ILE A 819 20.94 -10.89 -16.26
CA ILE A 819 21.72 -10.58 -15.07
C ILE A 819 22.63 -9.38 -15.33
N LYS A 820 23.12 -8.72 -14.28
CA LYS A 820 24.03 -7.58 -14.44
C LYS A 820 25.46 -8.08 -14.66
N ASP A 821 26.22 -7.45 -15.57
CA ASP A 821 27.60 -7.89 -15.90
C ASP A 821 28.56 -7.87 -14.68
N ASN A 822 28.36 -6.95 -13.73
CA ASN A 822 29.11 -6.91 -12.48
C ASN A 822 28.88 -8.13 -11.55
N GLU A 823 27.83 -8.92 -11.77
CA GLU A 823 27.62 -10.22 -11.08
C GLU A 823 28.46 -11.35 -11.72
N ILE A 824 29.04 -11.13 -12.92
CA ILE A 824 29.72 -12.16 -13.73
C ILE A 824 31.23 -12.18 -13.50
N LYS A 825 31.86 -11.01 -13.33
CA LYS A 825 33.32 -10.87 -13.20
C LYS A 825 33.69 -10.30 -11.84
N ASN A 826 34.37 -11.09 -11.01
CA ASN A 826 34.93 -10.68 -9.70
C ASN A 826 36.08 -9.65 -9.79
N ASP A 827 36.23 -8.96 -10.93
CA ASP A 827 37.39 -8.14 -11.23
C ASP A 827 37.13 -6.66 -10.93
N SER A 828 37.60 -6.24 -9.76
CA SER A 828 37.31 -4.97 -9.11
C SER A 828 37.99 -3.73 -9.73
N LYS A 829 38.58 -3.84 -10.94
CA LYS A 829 39.49 -2.80 -11.47
C LYS A 829 39.01 -2.02 -12.71
N LYS A 830 37.84 -2.30 -13.30
CA LYS A 830 37.30 -1.44 -14.38
C LYS A 830 35.92 -0.88 -14.00
N LYS A 831 35.76 0.45 -14.07
CA LYS A 831 34.45 1.12 -14.15
C LYS A 831 33.80 0.72 -15.48
N GLN A 832 33.29 -0.51 -15.58
CA GLN A 832 32.46 -0.92 -16.71
C GLN A 832 31.02 -0.42 -16.51
N LYS A 833 30.36 -0.07 -17.61
CA LYS A 833 28.94 0.28 -17.60
C LYS A 833 28.15 -0.93 -17.13
N GLU A 834 27.16 -0.72 -16.25
CA GLU A 834 26.22 -1.76 -15.82
C GLU A 834 25.35 -2.22 -17.00
N ASP A 835 25.88 -3.08 -17.85
CA ASP A 835 25.12 -3.66 -18.96
C ASP A 835 24.43 -4.96 -18.50
N TRP A 836 23.21 -5.18 -19.01
CA TRP A 836 22.43 -6.39 -18.76
C TRP A 836 22.83 -7.47 -19.76
N VAL A 837 23.19 -8.65 -19.26
CA VAL A 837 23.59 -9.80 -20.06
C VAL A 837 22.54 -10.90 -19.93
N LYS A 838 22.05 -11.40 -21.06
CA LYS A 838 21.10 -12.53 -21.06
C LYS A 838 21.85 -13.83 -20.74
N LYS A 839 21.43 -14.55 -19.70
CA LYS A 839 22.04 -15.82 -19.28
C LYS A 839 21.05 -16.96 -19.06
N ASN A 840 19.82 -16.63 -18.70
CA ASN A 840 18.78 -17.61 -18.40
C ASN A 840 17.64 -17.48 -19.42
N ARG A 841 16.78 -18.50 -19.48
CA ARG A 841 15.52 -18.44 -20.23
C ARG A 841 14.51 -17.52 -19.53
N ALA A 842 13.64 -16.90 -20.33
CA ALA A 842 12.59 -16.02 -19.81
C ALA A 842 11.45 -16.80 -19.12
N CYS A 843 10.92 -16.26 -18.03
CA CYS A 843 9.79 -16.82 -17.27
C CYS A 843 8.48 -16.19 -17.73
N GLN A 844 7.45 -17.02 -17.92
CA GLN A 844 6.11 -16.57 -18.30
C GLN A 844 5.31 -16.06 -17.09
N ILE A 845 5.63 -16.54 -15.90
CA ILE A 845 4.88 -16.25 -14.67
C ILE A 845 5.83 -15.72 -13.60
N ILE A 846 5.43 -14.62 -12.95
CA ILE A 846 6.02 -14.12 -11.72
C ILE A 846 5.02 -14.29 -10.58
N LEU A 847 5.43 -14.96 -9.50
CA LEU A 847 4.61 -15.19 -8.32
C LEU A 847 5.14 -14.39 -7.14
N MET A 848 4.24 -13.73 -6.43
CA MET A 848 4.55 -13.01 -5.19
C MET A 848 3.74 -13.60 -4.03
N GLU A 849 4.18 -13.38 -2.80
CA GLU A 849 3.32 -13.63 -1.63
C GLU A 849 2.12 -12.68 -1.59
N LYS A 850 0.96 -13.20 -1.18
CA LYS A 850 -0.24 -12.40 -0.92
C LYS A 850 -0.07 -11.61 0.39
N LEU A 851 0.31 -10.33 0.23
CA LEU A 851 0.47 -9.38 1.35
C LEU A 851 -0.71 -8.38 1.47
N THR A 852 -1.82 -8.60 0.75
CA THR A 852 -2.93 -7.63 0.70
C THR A 852 -3.50 -7.32 2.09
N GLU A 853 -3.57 -8.33 2.95
CA GLU A 853 -4.10 -8.24 4.32
C GLU A 853 -3.05 -7.75 5.34
N TYR A 854 -1.78 -7.73 4.96
CA TYR A 854 -0.67 -7.25 5.80
C TYR A 854 -0.59 -5.72 5.78
N THR A 855 -1.63 -5.09 6.33
CA THR A 855 -1.86 -3.64 6.32
C THR A 855 -1.54 -2.97 7.65
N PHE A 856 -1.69 -1.65 7.73
CA PHE A 856 -1.58 -0.96 9.01
C PHE A 856 -2.74 -1.35 9.91
N ALA A 857 -2.43 -1.73 11.15
CA ALA A 857 -3.43 -2.07 12.14
C ALA A 857 -3.06 -1.48 13.51
N GLU A 858 -4.06 -1.14 14.34
CA GLU A 858 -3.84 -0.43 15.61
C GLU A 858 -3.24 -1.31 16.71
N ASP A 859 -3.55 -2.61 16.65
CA ASP A 859 -2.97 -3.70 17.44
C ASP A 859 -1.47 -3.89 17.14
N ARG A 860 -1.02 -3.66 15.90
CA ARG A 860 0.40 -3.78 15.54
C ARG A 860 1.28 -2.72 16.24
N PRO A 861 2.50 -3.09 16.68
CA PRO A 861 3.48 -2.12 17.19
C PRO A 861 3.71 -0.94 16.22
N ARG A 862 3.91 0.27 16.75
CA ARG A 862 4.18 1.48 15.93
C ARG A 862 5.37 1.29 14.99
N GLU A 863 6.39 0.57 15.45
CA GLU A 863 7.59 0.29 14.66
C GLU A 863 7.30 -0.59 13.45
N GLU A 864 6.47 -1.62 13.61
CA GLU A 864 6.05 -2.50 12.51
C GLU A 864 5.24 -1.74 11.47
N ASN A 865 4.26 -0.96 11.91
CA ASN A 865 3.50 -0.07 11.03
C ASN A 865 4.43 0.94 10.31
N SER A 866 5.46 1.45 10.97
CA SER A 866 6.44 2.34 10.32
C SER A 866 7.23 1.60 9.23
N LYS A 867 7.63 0.34 9.48
CA LYS A 867 8.33 -0.50 8.50
C LYS A 867 7.44 -0.81 7.29
N LEU A 868 6.18 -1.19 7.51
CA LEU A 868 5.20 -1.44 6.46
C LEU A 868 5.04 -0.24 5.52
N ARG A 869 5.02 0.97 6.09
CA ARG A 869 4.93 2.24 5.33
C ARG A 869 6.16 2.50 4.48
N MET A 870 7.33 2.05 4.92
CA MET A 870 8.56 2.20 4.17
C MET A 870 8.71 1.13 3.08
N TRP A 871 8.12 -0.05 3.29
CA TRP A 871 8.27 -1.19 2.39
C TRP A 871 7.48 -1.02 1.08
N SER A 872 6.31 -0.37 1.11
CA SER A 872 5.49 -0.09 -0.08
C SER A 872 5.18 -1.32 -0.95
N HIS A 873 5.02 -2.51 -0.35
CA HIS A 873 4.86 -3.79 -1.07
C HIS A 873 3.73 -3.76 -2.12
N ARG A 874 2.61 -3.08 -1.86
CA ARG A 874 1.51 -2.94 -2.85
C ARG A 874 1.92 -2.18 -4.10
N GLN A 875 2.74 -1.14 -3.94
CA GLN A 875 3.25 -0.36 -5.07
C GLN A 875 4.20 -1.20 -5.93
N ILE A 876 4.99 -2.09 -5.30
CA ILE A 876 5.86 -3.04 -5.99
C ILE A 876 5.02 -3.97 -6.88
N PHE A 877 3.98 -4.61 -6.33
CA PHE A 877 3.09 -5.50 -7.09
C PHE A 877 2.43 -4.79 -8.28
N ASN A 878 1.77 -3.64 -8.03
CA ASN A 878 1.06 -2.89 -9.06
C ASN A 878 2.00 -2.43 -10.18
N PHE A 879 3.19 -1.93 -9.82
CA PHE A 879 4.15 -1.45 -10.80
C PHE A 879 4.79 -2.60 -11.58
N LEU A 880 5.05 -3.74 -10.92
CA LEU A 880 5.55 -4.96 -11.57
C LEU A 880 4.52 -5.49 -12.57
N GLN A 881 3.24 -5.55 -12.21
CA GLN A 881 2.19 -5.97 -13.13
C GLN A 881 2.11 -5.08 -14.38
N GLN A 882 2.13 -3.75 -14.20
CA GLN A 882 2.11 -2.80 -15.32
C GLN A 882 3.34 -2.92 -16.24
N LYS A 883 4.50 -3.25 -15.67
CA LYS A 883 5.76 -3.40 -16.44
C LYS A 883 5.88 -4.77 -17.09
N ALA A 884 5.48 -5.84 -16.41
CA ALA A 884 5.48 -7.20 -16.91
C ALA A 884 4.48 -7.38 -18.07
N SER A 885 3.34 -6.69 -18.04
CA SER A 885 2.33 -6.75 -19.10
C SER A 885 2.84 -6.29 -20.47
N LEU A 886 3.87 -5.44 -20.53
CA LEU A 886 4.54 -5.05 -21.77
C LEU A 886 5.15 -6.24 -22.54
N TRP A 887 5.52 -7.28 -21.80
CA TRP A 887 6.20 -8.47 -22.30
C TRP A 887 5.28 -9.69 -22.34
N GLY A 888 4.01 -9.54 -21.95
CA GLY A 888 3.08 -10.67 -21.82
C GLY A 888 3.36 -11.58 -20.62
N ILE A 889 4.17 -11.13 -19.65
CA ILE A 889 4.45 -11.89 -18.42
C ILE A 889 3.29 -11.74 -17.44
N LEU A 890 2.80 -12.87 -16.91
CA LEU A 890 1.75 -12.89 -15.91
C LEU A 890 2.33 -12.63 -14.52
N VAL A 891 1.66 -11.79 -13.73
CA VAL A 891 2.01 -11.51 -12.34
C VAL A 891 0.84 -11.89 -11.46
N GLY A 892 1.07 -12.83 -10.53
CA GLY A 892 0.07 -13.32 -9.59
C GLY A 892 0.57 -13.34 -8.15
N ASP A 893 -0.36 -13.42 -7.21
CA ASP A 893 -0.08 -13.61 -5.79
C ASP A 893 -0.49 -15.02 -5.32
N VAL A 894 0.24 -15.54 -4.33
CA VAL A 894 0.02 -16.87 -3.76
C VAL A 894 -0.28 -16.74 -2.28
N PHE A 895 -1.29 -17.47 -1.80
CA PHE A 895 -1.57 -17.55 -0.37
C PHE A 895 -0.43 -18.28 0.35
N ALA A 896 0.37 -17.49 1.06
CA ALA A 896 1.69 -17.89 1.53
C ALA A 896 1.88 -17.77 3.06
N PRO A 897 0.86 -17.96 3.94
CA PRO A 897 1.12 -17.87 5.37
C PRO A 897 2.09 -18.99 5.78
N TYR A 898 3.06 -18.72 6.64
CA TYR A 898 4.05 -19.70 7.13
C TYR A 898 5.06 -20.22 6.07
N THR A 899 5.19 -19.61 4.88
CA THR A 899 6.23 -19.96 3.89
C THR A 899 7.66 -19.86 4.42
N SER A 900 7.89 -19.05 5.45
CA SER A 900 9.19 -18.90 6.09
C SER A 900 9.43 -19.82 7.29
N LYS A 901 8.51 -20.75 7.56
CA LYS A 901 8.54 -21.65 8.73
C LYS A 901 8.69 -23.13 8.40
N CYS A 902 8.60 -23.50 7.14
CA CYS A 902 8.82 -24.88 6.68
C CYS A 902 9.95 -24.93 5.66
N LEU A 903 10.67 -26.04 5.61
CA LEU A 903 11.71 -26.26 4.60
C LEU A 903 11.07 -26.56 3.25
N SER A 904 11.50 -25.85 2.19
CA SER A 904 10.93 -26.02 0.85
C SER A 904 11.06 -27.43 0.29
N ASP A 905 12.12 -28.13 0.69
CA ASP A 905 12.47 -29.43 0.14
C ASP A 905 11.49 -30.51 0.63
N ASN A 906 11.33 -30.66 1.95
CA ASN A 906 10.59 -31.78 2.57
C ASN A 906 9.40 -31.34 3.45
N ASN A 907 9.04 -30.05 3.49
CA ASN A 907 8.00 -29.47 4.35
C ASN A 907 8.26 -29.52 5.87
N ALA A 908 9.45 -29.95 6.31
CA ALA A 908 9.74 -30.03 7.74
C ALA A 908 9.68 -28.64 8.40
N PRO A 909 9.00 -28.49 9.56
CA PRO A 909 8.98 -27.23 10.28
C PRO A 909 10.38 -26.87 10.79
N GLY A 910 10.62 -25.59 11.06
CA GLY A 910 11.92 -25.10 11.49
C GLY A 910 11.87 -23.71 12.10
N ILE A 911 13.05 -23.15 12.37
CA ILE A 911 13.21 -21.86 13.03
C ILE A 911 14.15 -20.94 12.26
N ARG A 912 13.85 -19.64 12.26
CA ARG A 912 14.78 -18.62 11.75
C ARG A 912 15.94 -18.42 12.71
N CYS A 913 17.12 -18.23 12.16
CA CYS A 913 18.39 -18.12 12.89
C CYS A 913 19.23 -16.94 12.37
N HIS A 914 20.17 -16.49 13.20
CA HIS A 914 21.15 -15.48 12.88
C HIS A 914 22.57 -16.04 13.05
N GLN A 915 23.45 -15.70 12.12
CA GLN A 915 24.87 -16.02 12.23
C GLN A 915 25.63 -14.87 12.91
N VAL A 916 26.22 -15.14 14.06
CA VAL A 916 26.94 -14.14 14.86
C VAL A 916 28.11 -13.56 14.07
N THR A 917 28.14 -12.24 13.95
CA THR A 917 29.22 -11.50 13.28
C THR A 917 30.13 -10.78 14.28
N LYS A 918 31.26 -10.26 13.80
CA LYS A 918 32.15 -9.39 14.60
C LYS A 918 31.43 -8.16 15.17
N LYS A 919 30.41 -7.64 14.48
CA LYS A 919 29.67 -6.44 14.91
C LYS A 919 28.76 -6.74 16.10
N ASP A 920 28.25 -7.96 16.18
CA ASP A 920 27.31 -8.37 17.21
C ASP A 920 27.98 -8.49 18.58
N LEU A 921 29.28 -8.80 18.60
CA LEU A 921 30.08 -8.95 19.80
C LEU A 921 30.68 -7.63 20.33
N ILE A 922 30.34 -6.49 19.74
CA ILE A 922 30.74 -5.17 20.27
C ILE A 922 29.91 -4.86 21.52
N ASP A 923 30.55 -4.39 22.59
CA ASP A 923 29.86 -4.01 23.83
C ASP A 923 28.68 -3.07 23.56
N ASN A 924 27.55 -3.33 24.23
CA ASN A 924 26.28 -2.63 24.06
C ASN A 924 25.60 -2.77 22.68
N SER A 925 25.99 -3.75 21.84
CA SER A 925 25.27 -4.05 20.59
C SER A 925 23.80 -4.36 20.85
N TRP A 926 22.95 -4.05 19.87
CA TRP A 926 21.54 -4.44 19.91
C TRP A 926 21.35 -5.95 20.03
N PHE A 927 22.25 -6.72 19.40
CA PHE A 927 22.20 -8.17 19.39
C PHE A 927 22.37 -8.71 20.80
N LEU A 928 23.45 -8.32 21.50
CA LEU A 928 23.69 -8.74 22.88
C LEU A 928 22.55 -8.31 23.82
N LYS A 929 21.98 -7.11 23.62
CA LYS A 929 20.83 -6.64 24.42
C LYS A 929 19.57 -7.49 24.24
N ILE A 930 19.38 -8.12 23.08
CA ILE A 930 18.28 -9.05 22.84
C ILE A 930 18.60 -10.42 23.44
N VAL A 931 19.79 -10.93 23.17
CA VAL A 931 20.24 -12.24 23.67
C VAL A 931 20.19 -12.30 25.20
N VAL A 932 20.54 -11.22 25.90
CA VAL A 932 20.50 -11.12 27.38
C VAL A 932 19.06 -11.13 27.94
N LYS A 933 18.06 -10.76 27.13
CA LYS A 933 16.67 -10.56 27.58
C LYS A 933 15.75 -11.75 27.29
N ASP A 934 16.15 -12.66 26.41
CA ASP A 934 15.35 -13.79 25.99
C ASP A 934 15.80 -15.03 26.78
N ASP A 935 14.96 -15.51 27.71
CA ASP A 935 15.31 -16.64 28.58
C ASP A 935 15.66 -17.91 27.77
N ALA A 936 15.07 -18.09 26.58
CA ALA A 936 15.40 -19.19 25.69
C ALA A 936 16.82 -19.11 25.10
N PHE A 937 17.41 -17.90 25.02
CA PHE A 937 18.82 -17.73 24.66
C PHE A 937 19.76 -18.03 25.83
N CYS A 938 19.33 -17.82 27.07
CA CYS A 938 20.13 -18.13 28.25
C CYS A 938 20.29 -19.66 28.41
N ASP A 939 19.22 -20.42 28.14
CA ASP A 939 19.22 -21.89 28.13
C ASP A 939 20.11 -22.49 27.03
N LEU A 940 20.22 -21.81 25.89
CA LEU A 940 21.07 -22.21 24.75
C LEU A 940 22.56 -22.21 25.07
N ILE A 941 23.00 -21.36 25.99
CA ILE A 941 24.42 -21.05 26.18
C ILE A 941 24.89 -21.34 27.62
N GLU A 942 24.03 -21.89 28.51
CA GLU A 942 24.37 -22.07 29.94
C GLU A 942 24.84 -20.76 30.60
N ILE A 943 24.26 -19.64 30.17
CA ILE A 943 24.65 -18.32 30.65
C ILE A 943 23.67 -17.86 31.72
N ASN A 944 24.10 -17.81 32.98
CA ASN A 944 23.50 -16.91 33.96
C ASN A 944 23.70 -15.46 33.48
N LYS A 945 22.77 -14.53 33.78
CA LYS A 945 22.85 -13.11 33.36
C LYS A 945 24.21 -12.42 33.60
N GLU A 946 25.01 -12.94 34.54
CA GLU A 946 26.37 -12.49 34.85
C GLU A 946 27.45 -12.99 33.85
N ASN A 947 27.28 -14.16 33.24
CA ASN A 947 28.25 -14.81 32.34
C ASN A 947 28.21 -14.33 30.89
N VAL A 948 27.22 -13.51 30.46
CA VAL A 948 27.23 -12.90 29.10
C VAL A 948 28.47 -11.99 28.93
N LYS A 949 29.01 -11.46 30.04
CA LYS A 949 30.26 -10.68 30.05
C LYS A 949 31.52 -11.54 29.77
N ASN A 950 31.46 -12.87 29.93
CA ASN A 950 32.60 -13.79 29.82
C ASN A 950 32.66 -14.60 28.49
N LYS A 951 32.37 -13.97 27.35
CA LYS A 951 32.76 -14.42 25.98
C LYS A 951 32.46 -15.90 25.58
N SER A 952 31.31 -16.48 25.95
CA SER A 952 30.93 -17.82 25.46
C SER A 952 30.37 -17.84 24.03
N ILE A 953 29.84 -16.72 23.52
CA ILE A 953 29.34 -16.59 22.14
C ILE A 953 30.50 -16.23 21.19
N LYS A 954 30.65 -17.00 20.11
CA LYS A 954 31.73 -16.84 19.13
C LYS A 954 31.21 -16.41 17.76
N ILE A 955 32.11 -15.83 16.97
CA ILE A 955 31.84 -15.46 15.57
C ILE A 955 31.51 -16.74 14.79
N ASN A 956 30.46 -16.68 13.97
CA ASN A 956 29.88 -17.79 13.19
C ASN A 956 29.05 -18.79 13.97
N ASP A 957 28.80 -18.58 15.27
CA ASP A 957 27.75 -19.32 15.96
C ASP A 957 26.40 -19.00 15.30
N ILE A 958 25.54 -20.01 15.23
CA ILE A 958 24.19 -19.87 14.68
C ILE A 958 23.21 -19.96 15.83
N LEU A 959 22.46 -18.88 16.05
CA LEU A 959 21.54 -18.74 17.17
C LEU A 959 20.11 -18.49 16.65
N PRO A 960 19.07 -19.11 17.26
CA PRO A 960 17.68 -18.82 16.92
C PRO A 960 17.40 -17.33 17.04
N LEU A 961 16.81 -16.70 16.02
CA LEU A 961 16.43 -15.29 16.10
C LEU A 961 15.18 -15.07 15.26
N ARG A 962 14.13 -14.52 15.88
CA ARG A 962 12.93 -14.11 15.15
C ARG A 962 13.30 -13.11 14.05
N GLY A 963 12.94 -13.43 12.81
CA GLY A 963 13.31 -12.64 11.63
C GLY A 963 14.79 -12.80 11.19
N GLY A 964 15.50 -13.82 11.67
CA GLY A 964 16.86 -14.17 11.22
C GLY A 964 16.98 -14.38 9.70
N GLU A 965 18.19 -14.23 9.17
CA GLU A 965 18.51 -14.39 7.74
C GLU A 965 18.70 -15.85 7.31
N LEU A 966 18.90 -16.75 8.26
CA LEU A 966 19.00 -18.19 8.04
C LEU A 966 17.72 -18.89 8.50
N PHE A 967 17.41 -20.03 7.90
CA PHE A 967 16.36 -20.94 8.30
C PHE A 967 16.98 -22.31 8.57
N ALA A 968 16.76 -22.83 9.77
CA ALA A 968 17.25 -24.13 10.21
C ALA A 968 16.09 -25.10 10.36
N SER A 969 16.23 -26.29 9.78
CA SER A 969 15.29 -27.42 9.90
C SER A 969 16.07 -28.73 9.78
N ILE A 970 15.38 -29.86 9.62
CA ILE A 970 15.96 -31.19 9.51
C ILE A 970 15.71 -31.74 8.10
N LYS A 971 16.77 -32.25 7.48
CA LYS A 971 16.74 -32.96 6.20
C LYS A 971 17.59 -34.21 6.31
N ASP A 972 17.04 -35.35 5.88
CA ASP A 972 17.72 -36.65 5.91
C ASP A 972 18.30 -36.98 7.31
N GLY A 973 17.52 -36.68 8.35
CA GLY A 973 17.88 -36.88 9.76
C GLY A 973 18.94 -35.92 10.32
N LYS A 974 19.42 -34.95 9.53
CA LYS A 974 20.49 -34.02 9.92
C LYS A 974 20.03 -32.57 9.90
N LEU A 975 20.70 -31.74 10.70
CA LEU A 975 20.50 -30.29 10.71
C LEU A 975 20.84 -29.69 9.35
N HIS A 976 19.86 -29.03 8.72
CA HIS A 976 19.98 -28.36 7.44
C HIS A 976 19.72 -26.87 7.59
N ILE A 977 20.59 -26.03 7.01
CA ILE A 977 20.53 -24.58 7.16
C ILE A 977 20.59 -23.95 5.77
N VAL A 978 19.59 -23.11 5.48
CA VAL A 978 19.44 -22.39 4.20
C VAL A 978 19.20 -20.91 4.45
N GLN A 979 19.33 -20.08 3.41
CA GLN A 979 18.91 -18.68 3.51
C GLN A 979 17.39 -18.60 3.59
N ALA A 980 16.87 -17.89 4.60
CA ALA A 980 15.45 -17.93 4.96
C ALA A 980 14.51 -17.41 3.87
N ASP A 981 14.89 -16.34 3.18
CA ASP A 981 14.04 -15.65 2.21
C ASP A 981 14.07 -16.39 0.84
N ILE A 982 15.20 -17.02 0.49
CA ILE A 982 15.28 -17.98 -0.62
C ILE A 982 14.38 -19.19 -0.33
N ASN A 983 14.42 -19.75 0.89
CA ASN A 983 13.51 -20.84 1.28
C ASN A 983 12.04 -20.41 1.17
N ALA A 984 11.70 -19.20 1.63
CA ALA A 984 10.37 -18.64 1.48
C ALA A 984 9.96 -18.50 0.01
N SER A 985 10.82 -17.98 -0.87
CA SER A 985 10.55 -17.89 -2.32
C SER A 985 10.29 -19.27 -2.94
N ARG A 986 11.06 -20.30 -2.56
CA ARG A 986 10.82 -21.67 -3.02
C ARG A 986 9.49 -22.23 -2.53
N ASN A 987 9.09 -21.94 -1.29
CA ASN A 987 7.78 -22.32 -0.78
C ASN A 987 6.62 -21.61 -1.49
N ILE A 988 6.80 -20.36 -1.93
CA ILE A 988 5.82 -19.66 -2.78
C ILE A 988 5.62 -20.42 -4.10
N ALA A 989 6.72 -20.80 -4.77
CA ALA A 989 6.64 -21.61 -5.99
C ALA A 989 5.98 -22.97 -5.72
N LYS A 990 6.38 -23.66 -4.64
CA LYS A 990 5.84 -24.96 -4.24
C LYS A 990 4.33 -24.93 -4.05
N ARG A 991 3.81 -23.93 -3.33
CA ARG A 991 2.36 -23.79 -3.09
C ARG A 991 1.56 -23.59 -4.36
N PHE A 992 2.11 -22.86 -5.33
CA PHE A 992 1.47 -22.68 -6.61
C PHE A 992 1.53 -23.95 -7.47
N LEU A 993 2.69 -24.60 -7.52
CA LEU A 993 2.97 -25.70 -8.44
C LEU A 993 2.43 -27.05 -7.94
N SER A 994 2.59 -27.37 -6.66
CA SER A 994 2.38 -28.72 -6.13
C SER A 994 1.18 -28.86 -5.18
N GLN A 995 0.32 -27.84 -5.05
CA GLN A 995 -0.88 -27.84 -4.18
C GLN A 995 -0.67 -28.55 -2.82
N ILE A 996 0.02 -27.87 -1.90
CA ILE A 996 0.33 -28.46 -0.59
C ILE A 996 -0.96 -28.56 0.23
N ASN A 997 -1.16 -29.71 0.88
CA ASN A 997 -2.19 -29.89 1.90
C ASN A 997 -2.08 -28.76 2.96
N PRO A 998 -3.16 -28.28 3.58
CA PRO A 998 -3.02 -27.31 4.64
C PRO A 998 -2.19 -27.88 5.80
N PHE A 999 -1.29 -27.04 6.29
CA PHE A 999 -0.44 -27.30 7.45
C PHE A 999 -1.09 -26.77 8.75
N ARG A 1000 -2.22 -26.06 8.64
CA ARG A 1000 -2.97 -25.44 9.75
C ARG A 1000 -4.48 -25.49 9.47
N VAL A 1001 -5.26 -25.74 10.51
CA VAL A 1001 -6.73 -25.57 10.53
C VAL A 1001 -7.17 -24.94 11.84
N VAL A 1002 -8.31 -24.26 11.83
CA VAL A 1002 -8.95 -23.74 13.05
C VAL A 1002 -10.26 -24.48 13.32
N LEU A 1003 -10.36 -25.07 14.52
CA LEU A 1003 -11.56 -25.74 15.00
C LEU A 1003 -12.33 -24.83 15.95
N LYS A 1004 -13.65 -24.97 15.95
CA LYS A 1004 -14.57 -24.42 16.95
C LYS A 1004 -15.24 -25.59 17.68
N LYS A 1005 -15.31 -25.49 19.01
CA LYS A 1005 -16.01 -26.41 19.91
C LYS A 1005 -17.48 -26.00 19.98
N ASP A 1006 -18.39 -26.91 19.68
CA ASP A 1006 -19.84 -26.73 19.87
C ASP A 1006 -20.26 -27.04 21.31
N LYS A 1007 -21.53 -26.80 21.62
CA LYS A 1007 -22.11 -27.09 22.94
C LYS A 1007 -22.03 -28.58 23.30
N ASP A 1008 -22.08 -29.46 22.30
CA ASP A 1008 -22.04 -30.92 22.46
C ASP A 1008 -20.60 -31.48 22.47
N GLU A 1009 -19.61 -30.63 22.74
CA GLU A 1009 -18.17 -30.94 22.73
C GLU A 1009 -17.58 -31.43 21.39
N THR A 1010 -18.36 -31.41 20.32
CA THR A 1010 -17.91 -31.72 18.97
C THR A 1010 -17.10 -30.55 18.37
N PHE A 1011 -16.07 -30.89 17.60
CA PHE A 1011 -15.21 -29.91 16.94
C PHE A 1011 -15.49 -29.85 15.44
N HIS A 1012 -15.71 -28.66 14.91
CA HIS A 1012 -15.95 -28.42 13.49
C HIS A 1012 -15.08 -27.27 12.98
N LEU A 1013 -14.76 -27.30 11.69
CA LEU A 1013 -13.92 -26.29 11.06
C LEU A 1013 -14.58 -24.91 11.09
N LYS A 1014 -13.83 -23.91 11.52
CA LYS A 1014 -14.29 -22.52 11.55
C LYS A 1014 -13.71 -21.76 10.36
N ASN A 1015 -14.59 -21.23 9.50
CA ASN A 1015 -14.31 -20.16 8.53
C ASN A 1015 -12.98 -20.32 7.78
N GLU A 1016 -12.75 -21.49 7.18
CA GLU A 1016 -11.62 -21.69 6.28
C GLU A 1016 -12.01 -21.25 4.84
N PRO A 1017 -11.05 -20.86 3.99
CA PRO A 1017 -11.32 -20.48 2.61
C PRO A 1017 -11.98 -21.63 1.85
N ASN A 1018 -12.80 -21.33 0.85
CA ASN A 1018 -13.61 -22.34 0.13
C ASN A 1018 -12.80 -23.52 -0.44
N TYR A 1019 -11.49 -23.37 -0.69
CA TYR A 1019 -10.64 -24.48 -1.13
C TYR A 1019 -10.36 -25.49 0.00
N LEU A 1020 -10.30 -25.05 1.25
CA LEU A 1020 -10.16 -25.91 2.44
C LEU A 1020 -11.50 -26.50 2.87
N LYS A 1021 -12.62 -25.75 2.77
CA LYS A 1021 -13.97 -26.28 3.02
C LYS A 1021 -14.26 -27.52 2.16
N ASN A 1022 -13.91 -27.50 0.87
CA ASN A 1022 -14.13 -28.66 -0.01
C ASN A 1022 -13.27 -29.89 0.35
N TYR A 1023 -12.12 -29.70 1.00
CA TYR A 1023 -11.20 -30.78 1.33
C TYR A 1023 -11.48 -31.39 2.72
N TYR A 1024 -11.94 -30.57 3.67
CA TYR A 1024 -12.14 -30.98 5.06
C TYR A 1024 -13.60 -30.99 5.54
N SER A 1025 -14.60 -30.61 4.73
CA SER A 1025 -16.01 -30.72 5.14
C SER A 1025 -16.49 -32.15 5.36
N ILE A 1026 -15.72 -33.14 4.88
CA ILE A 1026 -15.98 -34.57 5.05
C ILE A 1026 -15.12 -35.19 6.16
N LEU A 1027 -14.38 -34.38 6.92
CA LEU A 1027 -13.39 -34.84 7.88
C LEU A 1027 -13.78 -34.40 9.30
N ASN A 1028 -13.92 -35.36 10.21
CA ASN A 1028 -14.13 -35.13 11.63
C ASN A 1028 -12.78 -35.13 12.35
N PHE A 1029 -12.53 -34.10 13.17
CA PHE A 1029 -11.33 -34.01 13.99
C PHE A 1029 -11.63 -34.56 15.38
N VAL A 1030 -11.02 -35.71 15.70
CA VAL A 1030 -11.27 -36.43 16.96
C VAL A 1030 -10.06 -36.25 17.88
N PRO A 1031 -10.24 -35.70 19.10
CA PRO A 1031 -9.16 -35.61 20.06
C PRO A 1031 -8.70 -37.01 20.47
N THR A 1032 -7.39 -37.20 20.56
CA THR A 1032 -6.78 -38.47 20.99
C THR A 1032 -6.42 -38.47 22.47
N ASN A 1033 -6.61 -37.34 23.15
CA ASN A 1033 -6.36 -37.18 24.57
C ASN A 1033 -7.26 -36.09 25.19
N GLU A 1034 -7.47 -36.19 26.51
CA GLU A 1034 -8.33 -35.27 27.29
C GLU A 1034 -7.80 -33.83 27.32
N GLU A 1035 -6.48 -33.65 27.24
CA GLU A 1035 -5.84 -32.32 27.21
C GLU A 1035 -6.03 -31.59 25.86
N LEU A 1036 -6.71 -32.20 24.89
CA LEU A 1036 -7.01 -31.64 23.56
C LEU A 1036 -5.75 -31.17 22.82
N THR A 1037 -4.66 -31.92 22.95
CA THR A 1037 -3.36 -31.53 22.35
C THR A 1037 -3.11 -32.22 21.03
N PHE A 1038 -3.69 -33.39 20.82
CA PHE A 1038 -3.49 -34.23 19.63
C PHE A 1038 -4.83 -34.65 19.05
N PHE A 1039 -4.97 -34.54 17.73
CA PHE A 1039 -6.17 -34.88 17.00
C PHE A 1039 -5.84 -35.82 15.84
N LYS A 1040 -6.75 -36.77 15.60
CA LYS A 1040 -6.79 -37.58 14.39
C LYS A 1040 -7.96 -37.14 13.53
N VAL A 1041 -7.88 -37.51 12.26
CA VAL A 1041 -8.93 -37.21 11.29
C VAL A 1041 -9.64 -38.50 10.90
N GLU A 1042 -10.96 -38.49 10.97
CA GLU A 1042 -11.83 -39.59 10.52
C GLU A 1042 -12.75 -39.11 9.40
N GLU A 1043 -13.05 -39.99 8.43
CA GLU A 1043 -14.00 -39.66 7.35
C GLU A 1043 -15.44 -39.68 7.88
N ASN A 1044 -16.15 -38.58 7.66
CA ASN A 1044 -17.57 -38.45 7.99
C ASN A 1044 -18.40 -39.12 6.89
N LYS A 1045 -18.89 -40.34 7.17
CA LYS A 1045 -19.64 -41.18 6.21
C LYS A 1045 -21.01 -40.64 5.84
N ASP A 1046 -21.55 -39.68 6.61
CA ASP A 1046 -22.92 -39.18 6.46
C ASP A 1046 -23.05 -37.94 5.56
N ILE A 1047 -21.94 -37.33 5.14
CA ILE A 1047 -21.93 -36.09 4.34
C ILE A 1047 -21.58 -36.39 2.88
N LYS A 1048 -22.57 -36.33 1.98
CA LYS A 1048 -22.33 -36.38 0.52
C LYS A 1048 -21.68 -35.07 0.05
N PRO A 1049 -20.65 -35.11 -0.82
CA PRO A 1049 -19.95 -33.91 -1.28
C PRO A 1049 -20.91 -32.96 -2.01
N THR A 1050 -21.23 -31.82 -1.41
CA THR A 1050 -22.10 -30.81 -2.02
C THR A 1050 -21.42 -30.18 -3.25
N LYS A 1051 -22.13 -30.17 -4.39
CA LYS A 1051 -21.70 -29.50 -5.62
C LYS A 1051 -21.39 -28.01 -5.36
N ARG A 1052 -20.14 -27.62 -5.69
CA ARG A 1052 -19.63 -26.24 -5.89
C ARG A 1052 -20.49 -25.12 -5.28
N ILE A 1053 -20.21 -24.80 -4.02
CA ILE A 1053 -20.74 -23.60 -3.36
C ILE A 1053 -20.09 -22.36 -4.01
N LYS A 1054 -20.91 -21.35 -4.35
CA LYS A 1054 -20.44 -20.06 -4.89
C LYS A 1054 -19.58 -19.35 -3.84
N MET A 1055 -18.45 -18.79 -4.27
CA MET A 1055 -17.53 -18.04 -3.41
C MET A 1055 -18.21 -16.81 -2.82
N ASP A 1056 -18.58 -16.87 -1.53
CA ASP A 1056 -19.10 -15.70 -0.82
C ASP A 1056 -18.00 -14.87 -0.16
N LYS A 1057 -18.32 -13.58 0.04
CA LYS A 1057 -17.39 -12.48 0.30
C LYS A 1057 -17.14 -12.27 1.80
N HIS A 1058 -15.87 -11.96 2.12
CA HIS A 1058 -15.38 -11.41 3.39
C HIS A 1058 -15.34 -12.36 4.60
N GLU A 1059 -14.24 -13.09 4.72
CA GLU A 1059 -13.79 -13.63 6.01
C GLU A 1059 -12.37 -13.14 6.29
N LYS A 1060 -12.16 -12.50 7.44
CA LYS A 1060 -10.85 -12.03 7.91
C LYS A 1060 -10.16 -13.18 8.63
N GLU A 1061 -9.02 -13.63 8.11
CA GLU A 1061 -8.16 -14.57 8.83
C GLU A 1061 -7.08 -13.82 9.59
N SER A 1062 -6.98 -14.06 10.90
CA SER A 1062 -5.85 -13.57 11.69
C SER A 1062 -4.58 -14.32 11.27
N THR A 1063 -3.53 -13.54 10.99
CA THR A 1063 -2.20 -14.02 10.61
C THR A 1063 -1.30 -14.22 11.84
N ASP A 1064 -1.86 -14.08 13.04
CA ASP A 1064 -1.10 -13.97 14.26
C ASP A 1064 -0.78 -15.34 14.88
N GLU A 1065 0.48 -15.48 15.25
CA GLU A 1065 0.99 -16.58 16.06
C GLU A 1065 0.47 -16.41 17.49
N GLY A 1066 -0.59 -17.15 17.82
CA GLY A 1066 -1.05 -17.24 19.20
C GLY A 1066 -2.13 -16.24 19.59
N ASP A 1067 -3.07 -15.93 18.68
CA ASP A 1067 -4.40 -15.58 19.18
C ASP A 1067 -4.91 -16.81 19.96
N ASP A 1068 -5.06 -16.65 21.28
CA ASP A 1068 -6.00 -17.47 22.04
C ASP A 1068 -7.39 -17.11 21.52
N TYR A 1069 -7.75 -17.84 20.48
CA TYR A 1069 -9.09 -18.33 20.25
C TYR A 1069 -9.89 -18.35 21.56
N SER A 1070 -11.11 -17.79 21.55
CA SER A 1070 -12.08 -17.91 22.66
C SER A 1070 -12.06 -19.34 23.23
N LYS A 1071 -12.39 -19.56 24.53
CA LYS A 1071 -12.48 -20.89 25.19
C LYS A 1071 -12.97 -22.06 24.30
N ASN A 1072 -13.77 -21.78 23.27
CA ASN A 1072 -14.34 -22.73 22.32
C ASN A 1072 -13.62 -22.81 20.95
N GLN A 1073 -12.34 -22.46 20.78
CA GLN A 1073 -11.64 -22.56 19.50
C GLN A 1073 -10.18 -22.99 19.70
N ILE A 1074 -9.63 -23.75 18.75
CA ILE A 1074 -8.27 -24.33 18.81
C ILE A 1074 -7.65 -24.28 17.41
N ALA A 1075 -6.39 -23.82 17.29
CA ALA A 1075 -5.63 -23.95 16.04
C ALA A 1075 -4.73 -25.18 16.07
N LEU A 1076 -4.93 -26.05 15.08
CA LEU A 1076 -4.14 -27.26 14.92
C LEU A 1076 -3.15 -27.14 13.76
N PHE A 1077 -2.01 -27.78 13.92
CA PHE A 1077 -0.92 -27.84 12.95
C PHE A 1077 -0.54 -29.29 12.64
N ARG A 1078 -0.05 -29.54 11.44
CA ARG A 1078 0.43 -30.87 11.01
C ARG A 1078 1.85 -30.80 10.49
N ASP A 1079 2.64 -31.85 10.73
CA ASP A 1079 3.96 -32.04 10.14
C ASP A 1079 3.90 -32.97 8.92
N ASP A 1080 3.83 -32.40 7.72
CA ASP A 1080 3.80 -33.16 6.46
C ASP A 1080 5.10 -33.94 6.20
N SER A 1081 6.20 -33.58 6.86
CA SER A 1081 7.48 -34.26 6.69
C SER A 1081 7.57 -35.57 7.47
N GLY A 1082 6.83 -35.69 8.58
CA GLY A 1082 6.92 -36.84 9.49
C GLY A 1082 8.16 -36.82 10.41
N ILE A 1083 8.87 -35.70 10.56
CA ILE A 1083 10.16 -35.63 11.26
C ILE A 1083 10.02 -35.25 12.74
N PHE A 1084 9.05 -34.41 13.06
CA PHE A 1084 8.75 -33.94 14.41
C PHE A 1084 7.52 -34.65 14.98
N PHE A 1085 6.52 -34.85 14.15
CA PHE A 1085 5.27 -35.53 14.51
C PHE A 1085 4.87 -36.51 13.41
N ASP A 1086 4.07 -37.51 13.76
CA ASP A 1086 3.50 -38.43 12.78
C ASP A 1086 2.62 -37.67 11.78
N LYS A 1087 2.67 -38.07 10.49
CA LYS A 1087 1.94 -37.37 9.41
C LYS A 1087 0.42 -37.43 9.57
N SER A 1088 -0.11 -38.39 10.33
CA SER A 1088 -1.54 -38.52 10.61
C SER A 1088 -2.04 -37.62 11.75
N LEU A 1089 -1.12 -37.05 12.54
CA LEU A 1089 -1.46 -36.29 13.74
C LEU A 1089 -1.55 -34.79 13.48
N TRP A 1090 -2.62 -34.20 14.01
CA TRP A 1090 -2.78 -32.76 14.16
C TRP A 1090 -2.51 -32.37 15.61
N VAL A 1091 -1.78 -31.29 15.82
CA VAL A 1091 -1.27 -30.90 17.14
C VAL A 1091 -1.64 -29.46 17.44
N ASP A 1092 -2.01 -29.18 18.69
CA ASP A 1092 -2.20 -27.81 19.17
C ASP A 1092 -0.98 -26.92 18.84
N GLY A 1093 -1.25 -25.70 18.40
CA GLY A 1093 -0.21 -24.77 17.95
C GLY A 1093 0.83 -24.42 19.00
N LYS A 1094 0.47 -24.28 20.29
CA LYS A 1094 1.44 -23.96 21.35
C LYS A 1094 2.42 -25.12 21.53
N ILE A 1095 1.92 -26.35 21.52
CA ILE A 1095 2.73 -27.57 21.67
C ILE A 1095 3.59 -27.81 20.42
N PHE A 1096 2.99 -27.73 19.23
CA PHE A 1096 3.67 -27.96 17.96
C PHE A 1096 4.94 -27.09 17.83
N TRP A 1097 4.79 -25.78 18.01
CA TRP A 1097 5.93 -24.85 17.86
C TRP A 1097 6.92 -24.94 19.03
N SER A 1098 6.49 -25.34 20.22
CA SER A 1098 7.37 -25.58 21.37
C SER A 1098 8.32 -26.75 21.11
N VAL A 1099 7.79 -27.89 20.65
CA VAL A 1099 8.60 -29.08 20.32
C VAL A 1099 9.60 -28.78 19.21
N VAL A 1100 9.15 -28.11 18.14
CA VAL A 1100 10.02 -27.69 17.02
C VAL A 1100 11.14 -26.79 17.55
N LYS A 1101 10.81 -25.76 18.34
CA LYS A 1101 11.79 -24.83 18.91
C LYS A 1101 12.81 -25.58 19.76
N ASN A 1102 12.39 -26.44 20.69
CA ASN A 1102 13.28 -27.14 21.61
C ASN A 1102 14.24 -28.09 20.87
N LYS A 1103 13.73 -28.91 19.94
CA LYS A 1103 14.55 -29.85 19.16
C LYS A 1103 15.57 -29.11 18.28
N MET A 1104 15.14 -28.05 17.59
CA MET A 1104 16.05 -27.27 16.74
C MET A 1104 17.12 -26.52 17.56
N THR A 1105 16.73 -25.99 18.72
CA THR A 1105 17.62 -25.31 19.66
C THR A 1105 18.72 -26.25 20.15
N LYS A 1106 18.36 -27.48 20.52
CA LYS A 1106 19.32 -28.53 20.92
C LYS A 1106 20.33 -28.85 19.80
N LEU A 1107 19.86 -29.07 18.58
CA LEU A 1107 20.74 -29.39 17.43
C LEU A 1107 21.70 -28.24 17.07
N LEU A 1108 21.25 -26.99 17.19
CA LEU A 1108 22.11 -25.82 16.98
C LEU A 1108 23.20 -25.72 18.06
N ARG A 1109 22.86 -26.03 19.32
CA ARG A 1109 23.83 -26.08 20.42
C ARG A 1109 24.91 -27.13 20.17
N GLU A 1110 24.52 -28.35 19.81
CA GLU A 1110 25.46 -29.43 19.46
C GLU A 1110 26.39 -29.05 18.30
N ARG A 1111 25.86 -28.38 17.26
CA ARG A 1111 26.65 -27.86 16.15
C ARG A 1111 27.69 -26.83 16.61
N ASN A 1112 27.26 -25.84 17.40
CA ASN A 1112 28.16 -24.77 17.87
C ASN A 1112 29.27 -25.34 18.76
N ASN A 1113 28.96 -26.34 19.60
CA ASN A 1113 29.96 -27.03 20.44
C ASN A 1113 30.95 -27.88 19.63
N LYS A 1114 30.50 -28.67 18.64
CA LYS A 1114 31.40 -29.48 17.79
C LYS A 1114 32.43 -28.65 17.03
N LYS A 1115 32.05 -27.45 16.58
CA LYS A 1115 32.94 -26.51 15.90
C LYS A 1115 34.05 -25.95 16.81
N ASN A 1116 33.84 -25.99 18.13
CA ASN A 1116 34.76 -25.48 19.13
C ASN A 1116 35.80 -26.50 19.60
N GLY A 1117 35.53 -27.81 19.42
CA GLY A 1117 36.46 -28.89 19.76
C GLY A 1117 37.41 -29.31 18.63
N SER A 1118 37.28 -28.74 17.42
CA SER A 1118 38.10 -29.05 16.25
C SER A 1118 39.18 -28.00 15.97
N LYS A 1119 39.73 -27.38 17.02
CA LYS A 1119 40.78 -26.36 16.92
C LYS A 1119 41.98 -26.72 17.75
#